data_AF-A0A9D5SLU8-F1
#
_entry.id   AF-A0A9D5SLU8-F1
#
_cell.length_a   1.000
_cell.length_b   1.000
_cell.length_c   1.000
_cell.angle_alpha   90.00
_cell.angle_beta   90.00
_cell.angle_gamma   90.00
#
_symmetry.space_group_name_H-M   'P 1'
#
loop_
_entity.id
_entity.type
_entity.pdbx_description
1 polymer ?
#
loop_
_entity_poly.entity_id
_entity_poly.type
_entity_poly.pdbx_seq_one_letter_code
_entity_poly.pdbx_strand_id
1 'polypeptide(L)'
;MNKKIMKRAGAIAAAAIAALLLVSCNTAGEPMAETAETEADFPFPGRTEKRPDGTIDPDADSLDAIVIRTAEDLLKIGTDPAYPLHGDYALAADIDLSHLTNFTPIAGAVSECGIVDGANVFSGTFDGRGHTICGLTISVSTTDRVHVGLFGTVASELRYDPAVIKNLILKDAEITGPALGSASYAALIGQANGYVTIDNIALVSGKVDISNETGDLLGVASLIGQCRTIENSRCSNNNIHITNVFSNMTVIGDNNGRSNYTSGLIGRIRGSDLGTLANAVCVGSVTHEGGNGNAVSTGDSGIITKKNVYYTAGSGSDTNALGTEKSLVAMTNGKLPLDEGWRVERGLVPVPGIVGESPLFEVLDFLPVNFTGNENINSVSSNFILPDTVSGKRVKWLSGNEKVISIDGRIASVTPPKTGKLSVTLTAYTEDESKDYFLQVVSAAEPELISDFANHTLWAKNYPEGTEFTWIAEKMNTGEAVSSVTESEGRLQLTEEMDNCKITLKAVGHENLTYYNSSLPTLAITSPSSIGGLPKSSYAKGFLNVYTTEEYRKTEYDDAIQVKVRGNTTAYAEKRPLRIKLDTRADLFGLGKSKHWVLLANYYDRSNLRNKLSYDLGLSLGLAGCQSLFVNVIFNGDYCGLYLLCESIRVDENVVDIFNWEETAEKIAAAIAWREGLSEIQKLELAQKMKENLSWVTSGIFGEYTISDYYDTSSFNITGGYLIENDDYYDEISKFTTDHGMKLMVQSPEFFSTNKEMARYLKDYIQNMEDALYSPLRLSSESKHYTEYLDIDSFLDFFMVNQMFKNVELFYKSCFMYKDVDGLLTFGPIWDMDWSSGNHIKLDVVSKRYDLWEHDQSQNREYWYRALYNDPWFMVLLYERWIDIQGNLDDMMTQLTSISEEIADEAKMNFERWKYEIGSINWEVKQLRLWLENRREWMGEKMASPDALLTSLEYYIPSERIAITNCAEVGDCLELTVSVKDEETIHSCDILVNGTLIGEQRMEDGSTVRIEKSLLREKGKYNSIELIGKKDDGTCSIVKPRGRHEGSDMADSACIFYLSK
;
A
#
# COMPACT_ATOMS: atom_id res chain seq x y z
N MET A 1 -4.04 34.68 47.90
CA MET A 1 -2.57 34.83 47.87
C MET A 1 -1.96 33.74 48.75
N ASN A 2 -1.01 32.91 48.36
CA ASN A 2 -0.45 32.54 47.07
C ASN A 2 0.36 31.25 47.32
N LYS A 3 0.46 30.38 46.30
CA LYS A 3 1.54 29.40 46.09
C LYS A 3 1.75 28.31 47.16
N LYS A 4 0.99 27.22 47.03
CA LYS A 4 1.45 25.84 47.28
C LYS A 4 0.69 24.91 46.33
N ILE A 5 1.42 23.99 45.68
CA ILE A 5 1.01 22.83 44.85
C ILE A 5 1.41 22.98 43.36
N MET A 6 2.00 21.88 42.81
CA MET A 6 2.78 21.68 41.58
C MET A 6 4.26 22.08 41.71
N LYS A 7 5.22 21.27 42.21
CA LYS A 7 5.52 19.83 42.01
C LYS A 7 5.50 19.46 40.52
N ARG A 8 6.70 19.41 39.92
CA ARG A 8 7.46 18.18 39.62
C ARG A 8 7.11 17.60 38.24
N ALA A 9 7.74 18.17 37.21
CA ALA A 9 8.06 17.52 35.94
C ALA A 9 9.13 18.40 35.27
N GLY A 10 10.38 17.94 35.22
CA GLY A 10 11.49 18.74 34.70
C GLY A 10 12.85 18.30 35.20
N ALA A 11 13.12 17.00 35.12
CA ALA A 11 14.45 16.38 35.11
C ALA A 11 14.22 14.86 35.11
N ILE A 12 15.01 14.14 34.31
CA ILE A 12 15.02 12.67 34.09
C ILE A 12 14.26 12.24 32.82
N ALA A 13 14.88 12.53 31.67
CA ALA A 13 14.80 11.72 30.44
C ALA A 13 16.15 11.82 29.69
N ALA A 14 17.24 11.61 30.43
CA ALA A 14 18.60 11.46 29.93
C ALA A 14 19.34 10.45 30.81
N ALA A 15 18.80 9.23 30.92
CA ALA A 15 19.44 8.04 31.49
C ALA A 15 18.45 6.85 31.50
N ALA A 16 18.16 6.27 30.33
CA ALA A 16 17.73 4.87 30.18
C ALA A 16 17.49 4.59 28.69
N ILE A 17 18.46 3.94 28.05
CA ILE A 17 18.38 2.96 26.94
C ILE A 17 19.78 2.92 26.32
N ALA A 18 20.72 2.34 27.09
CA ALA A 18 22.01 1.86 26.60
C ALA A 18 22.59 0.93 27.68
N ALA A 19 21.91 -0.20 27.92
CA ALA A 19 22.43 -1.30 28.73
C ALA A 19 21.73 -2.61 28.35
N LEU A 20 22.13 -3.18 27.20
CA LEU A 20 22.04 -4.58 26.75
C LEU A 20 22.40 -4.52 25.26
N LEU A 21 23.66 -4.60 24.85
CA LEU A 21 24.53 -5.79 24.96
C LEU A 21 26.00 -5.36 24.85
N LEU A 22 26.80 -5.84 25.80
CA LEU A 22 28.27 -5.88 25.76
C LEU A 22 28.70 -7.31 25.42
N VAL A 23 29.97 -7.43 25.02
CA VAL A 23 30.78 -8.61 24.64
C VAL A 23 30.81 -8.81 23.11
N SER A 24 31.93 -8.62 22.39
CA SER A 24 33.34 -8.70 22.78
C SER A 24 34.27 -7.79 21.96
N CYS A 25 35.13 -7.08 22.70
CA CYS A 25 36.60 -6.94 22.55
C CYS A 25 37.19 -6.59 21.17
N ASN A 26 37.77 -5.39 21.04
CA ASN A 26 39.20 -5.06 21.28
C ASN A 26 40.04 -5.29 20.01
N THR A 27 40.71 -4.31 19.42
CA THR A 27 41.73 -3.41 19.99
C THR A 27 41.94 -2.25 19.01
N ALA A 28 41.78 -1.00 19.44
CA ALA A 28 42.78 -0.12 20.06
C ALA A 28 43.52 0.76 19.03
N GLY A 29 43.27 2.06 19.11
CA GLY A 29 43.94 3.10 18.34
C GLY A 29 43.31 4.49 18.49
N GLU A 30 42.95 4.89 19.71
CA GLU A 30 42.72 6.29 20.10
C GLU A 30 44.08 7.00 20.34
N PRO A 31 44.15 8.33 20.55
CA PRO A 31 43.31 9.42 20.02
C PRO A 31 44.16 10.66 19.63
N MET A 32 43.53 11.67 19.01
CA MET A 32 43.83 13.06 19.38
C MET A 32 42.57 13.93 19.25
N ALA A 33 42.26 14.59 20.37
CA ALA A 33 41.19 15.57 20.55
C ALA A 33 41.46 16.84 19.73
N GLU A 34 40.40 17.52 19.29
CA GLU A 34 39.96 18.89 19.67
C GLU A 34 39.86 19.65 18.33
N THR A 35 38.83 20.40 17.94
CA THR A 35 37.90 21.30 18.63
C THR A 35 36.64 21.49 17.76
N ALA A 36 35.50 21.79 18.40
CA ALA A 36 34.36 22.41 17.73
C ALA A 36 34.68 23.88 17.43
N GLU A 37 34.44 24.35 16.20
CA GLU A 37 34.30 25.77 15.88
C GLU A 37 33.45 25.96 14.61
N THR A 38 32.27 26.58 14.82
CA THR A 38 31.66 27.66 14.04
C THR A 38 31.29 27.46 12.55
N GLU A 39 30.03 27.82 12.26
CA GLU A 39 29.57 28.34 10.97
C GLU A 39 30.62 29.26 10.34
N ALA A 40 31.01 28.96 9.11
CA ALA A 40 31.85 29.82 8.29
C ALA A 40 31.27 29.84 6.87
N ASP A 41 30.50 30.90 6.61
CA ASP A 41 30.40 31.54 5.30
C ASP A 41 31.82 31.72 4.75
N PHE A 42 32.18 31.12 3.61
CA PHE A 42 33.32 31.61 2.82
C PHE A 42 33.08 31.46 1.30
N PRO A 43 33.37 32.52 0.53
CA PRO A 43 33.20 32.60 -0.91
C PRO A 43 34.39 31.96 -1.63
N PHE A 44 34.15 31.37 -2.80
CA PHE A 44 35.23 31.12 -3.74
C PHE A 44 35.57 32.42 -4.48
N PRO A 45 36.87 32.73 -4.70
CA PRO A 45 37.29 33.99 -5.29
C PRO A 45 36.90 34.01 -6.77
N GLY A 46 35.82 34.73 -7.07
CA GLY A 46 35.60 35.25 -8.42
C GLY A 46 36.72 36.24 -8.73
N ARG A 47 37.48 35.97 -9.80
CA ARG A 47 38.42 36.94 -10.36
C ARG A 47 37.63 38.09 -10.99
N THR A 48 37.16 39.03 -10.17
CA THR A 48 36.69 40.36 -10.61
C THR A 48 37.09 41.41 -9.57
N GLU A 49 38.38 41.73 -9.47
CA GLU A 49 38.78 42.99 -8.85
C GLU A 49 38.66 44.11 -9.88
N LYS A 50 37.65 44.97 -9.72
CA LYS A 50 37.71 46.35 -10.25
C LYS A 50 38.85 47.08 -9.54
N ARG A 51 39.66 47.81 -10.30
CA ARG A 51 40.69 48.68 -9.71
C ARG A 51 40.03 49.74 -8.80
N PRO A 52 40.72 50.22 -7.74
CA PRO A 52 40.21 51.24 -6.82
C PRO A 52 39.85 52.59 -7.45
N ASP A 53 40.11 52.80 -8.75
CA ASP A 53 39.80 54.03 -9.48
C ASP A 53 38.49 53.96 -10.29
N GLY A 54 37.77 52.84 -10.23
CA GLY A 54 36.46 52.70 -10.89
C GLY A 54 36.52 52.56 -12.41
N THR A 55 37.70 52.33 -13.00
CA THR A 55 37.77 51.94 -14.41
C THR A 55 37.44 50.45 -14.60
N ILE A 56 36.62 50.16 -15.62
CA ILE A 56 36.35 48.79 -16.08
C ILE A 56 37.63 48.29 -16.72
N ASP A 57 38.11 47.12 -16.32
CA ASP A 57 39.19 46.43 -17.03
C ASP A 57 38.62 45.95 -18.39
N PRO A 58 39.05 46.52 -19.54
CA PRO A 58 38.52 46.14 -20.84
C PRO A 58 39.12 44.86 -21.41
N ASP A 59 40.12 44.25 -20.74
CA ASP A 59 40.84 43.09 -21.26
C ASP A 59 40.94 42.00 -20.20
N ALA A 60 39.89 41.18 -20.05
CA ALA A 60 40.01 39.89 -19.39
C ALA A 60 40.50 38.81 -20.36
N ASP A 61 41.49 39.11 -21.19
CA ASP A 61 42.43 38.08 -21.57
C ASP A 61 43.22 37.78 -20.29
N SER A 62 42.98 36.63 -19.65
CA SER A 62 44.11 36.04 -18.95
C SER A 62 45.20 35.93 -20.00
N LEU A 63 46.32 36.65 -19.81
CA LEU A 63 47.44 36.75 -20.75
C LEU A 63 48.00 35.38 -21.21
N ASP A 64 47.49 34.27 -20.65
CA ASP A 64 47.90 32.90 -20.86
C ASP A 64 46.79 31.98 -21.43
N ALA A 65 45.54 32.43 -21.64
CA ALA A 65 44.50 31.57 -22.24
C ALA A 65 44.64 31.47 -23.77
N ILE A 66 44.54 30.24 -24.28
CA ILE A 66 44.61 29.93 -25.70
C ILE A 66 43.25 30.26 -26.33
N VAL A 67 43.26 31.23 -27.24
CA VAL A 67 42.03 31.72 -27.88
C VAL A 67 41.62 30.80 -29.03
N ILE A 68 40.39 30.29 -28.97
CA ILE A 68 39.77 29.46 -30.00
C ILE A 68 38.86 30.33 -30.88
N ARG A 69 39.12 30.34 -32.19
CA ARG A 69 38.34 31.16 -33.15
C ARG A 69 37.60 30.35 -34.20
N THR A 70 38.06 29.14 -34.49
CA THR A 70 37.49 28.28 -35.54
C THR A 70 37.33 26.84 -35.08
N ALA A 71 36.59 26.04 -35.87
CA ALA A 71 36.45 24.61 -35.64
C ALA A 71 37.80 23.88 -35.62
N GLU A 72 38.75 24.31 -36.45
CA GLU A 72 40.09 23.74 -36.52
C GLU A 72 40.93 24.07 -35.28
N ASP A 73 40.73 25.23 -34.65
CA ASP A 73 41.37 25.53 -33.37
C ASP A 73 40.83 24.63 -32.26
N LEU A 74 39.52 24.36 -32.26
CA LEU A 74 38.87 23.48 -31.29
C LEU A 74 39.40 22.03 -31.39
N LEU A 75 39.63 21.52 -32.61
CA LEU A 75 40.17 20.18 -32.87
C LEU A 75 41.64 20.00 -32.43
N LYS A 76 42.39 21.09 -32.21
CA LYS A 76 43.78 21.03 -31.75
C LYS A 76 43.91 20.68 -30.27
N ILE A 77 42.87 20.88 -29.47
CA ILE A 77 42.91 20.65 -28.01
C ILE A 77 43.21 19.18 -27.72
N GLY A 78 44.38 18.94 -27.11
CA GLY A 78 44.92 17.63 -26.77
C GLY A 78 45.62 16.89 -27.92
N THR A 79 45.61 17.43 -29.14
CA THR A 79 46.28 16.82 -30.31
C THR A 79 47.50 17.62 -30.76
N ASP A 80 47.52 18.93 -30.52
CA ASP A 80 48.65 19.83 -30.76
C ASP A 80 49.36 20.14 -29.42
N PRO A 81 50.69 20.03 -29.32
CA PRO A 81 51.43 20.41 -28.11
C PRO A 81 51.22 21.85 -27.63
N ALA A 82 50.84 22.77 -28.52
CA ALA A 82 50.50 24.15 -28.17
C ALA A 82 49.08 24.29 -27.58
N TYR A 83 48.28 23.23 -27.60
CA TYR A 83 46.91 23.15 -27.10
C TYR A 83 46.81 21.96 -26.12
N PRO A 84 47.46 22.01 -24.95
CA PRO A 84 47.46 20.90 -24.00
C PRO A 84 46.10 20.71 -23.30
N LEU A 85 45.79 19.48 -22.88
CA LEU A 85 44.53 19.17 -22.16
C LEU A 85 44.40 19.80 -20.76
N HIS A 86 45.50 20.32 -20.21
CA HIS A 86 45.54 21.08 -18.96
C HIS A 86 45.60 22.60 -19.19
N GLY A 87 45.48 23.06 -20.44
CA GLY A 87 45.52 24.48 -20.79
C GLY A 87 44.20 25.19 -20.53
N ASP A 88 44.27 26.52 -20.42
CA ASP A 88 43.10 27.38 -20.34
C ASP A 88 42.71 27.89 -21.73
N TYR A 89 41.43 27.83 -22.07
CA TYR A 89 40.87 28.15 -23.38
C TYR A 89 39.74 29.14 -23.26
N ALA A 90 39.66 30.05 -24.23
CA ALA A 90 38.56 30.99 -24.35
C ALA A 90 38.07 31.06 -25.80
N LEU A 91 36.75 30.93 -26.01
CA LEU A 91 36.17 31.22 -27.31
C LEU A 91 36.20 32.73 -27.57
N ALA A 92 36.46 33.10 -28.82
CA ALA A 92 36.38 34.50 -29.28
C ALA A 92 35.37 34.72 -30.41
N ALA A 93 34.69 33.65 -30.83
CA ALA A 93 33.64 33.66 -31.82
C ALA A 93 32.74 32.43 -31.62
N ASP A 94 31.52 32.49 -32.18
CA ASP A 94 30.69 31.31 -32.35
C ASP A 94 31.36 30.34 -33.33
N ILE A 95 31.22 29.03 -33.07
CA ILE A 95 31.88 27.97 -33.82
C ILE A 95 30.83 27.08 -34.46
N ASP A 96 30.82 27.05 -35.79
CA ASP A 96 29.97 26.16 -36.58
C ASP A 96 30.73 24.89 -36.98
N LEU A 97 30.27 23.75 -36.46
CA LEU A 97 30.82 22.41 -36.72
C LEU A 97 30.03 21.64 -37.78
N SER A 98 28.95 22.19 -38.36
CA SER A 98 28.06 21.49 -39.29
C SER A 98 28.75 20.97 -40.56
N HIS A 99 29.89 21.57 -40.93
CA HIS A 99 30.71 21.13 -42.05
C HIS A 99 31.55 19.87 -41.73
N LEU A 100 31.69 19.51 -40.45
CA LEU A 100 32.36 18.30 -40.02
C LEU A 100 31.36 17.15 -39.95
N THR A 101 31.65 16.05 -40.64
CA THR A 101 30.80 14.85 -40.61
C THR A 101 30.90 14.08 -39.28
N ASN A 102 32.00 14.24 -38.55
CA ASN A 102 32.21 13.61 -37.25
C ASN A 102 33.30 14.37 -36.47
N PHE A 103 32.98 14.80 -35.26
CA PHE A 103 33.89 15.48 -34.35
C PHE A 103 34.57 14.47 -33.41
N THR A 104 35.87 14.64 -33.18
CA THR A 104 36.60 13.82 -32.20
C THR A 104 36.52 14.51 -30.84
N PRO A 105 35.99 13.85 -29.78
CA PRO A 105 35.89 14.47 -28.45
C PRO A 105 37.22 15.05 -27.96
N ILE A 106 37.15 16.19 -27.28
CA ILE A 106 38.29 16.74 -26.53
C ILE A 106 38.67 15.75 -25.44
N ALA A 107 39.96 15.46 -25.30
CA ALA A 107 40.51 14.37 -24.49
C ALA A 107 40.21 12.95 -25.01
N GLY A 108 39.67 12.82 -26.22
CA GLY A 108 39.37 11.53 -26.87
C GLY A 108 38.17 10.80 -26.27
N ALA A 109 37.60 9.87 -27.04
CA ALA A 109 36.44 9.08 -26.60
C ALA A 109 36.83 7.88 -25.73
N VAL A 110 38.02 7.29 -25.91
CA VAL A 110 38.44 6.05 -25.23
C VAL A 110 39.17 6.39 -23.93
N SER A 111 38.61 6.03 -22.79
CA SER A 111 39.15 6.39 -21.48
C SER A 111 38.66 5.43 -20.38
N GLU A 112 39.43 5.31 -19.29
CA GLU A 112 39.07 4.45 -18.16
C GLU A 112 38.10 5.14 -17.19
N CYS A 113 37.37 4.32 -16.44
CA CYS A 113 36.39 4.81 -15.49
C CYS A 113 37.02 5.44 -14.25
N GLY A 114 36.57 6.65 -13.88
CA GLY A 114 36.95 7.32 -12.64
C GLY A 114 38.42 7.78 -12.55
N ILE A 115 39.07 7.99 -13.69
CA ILE A 115 40.39 8.62 -13.75
C ILE A 115 40.31 10.12 -13.43
N VAL A 116 41.43 10.68 -12.98
CA VAL A 116 41.54 12.06 -12.45
C VAL A 116 42.66 12.86 -13.09
N ASP A 117 43.53 12.16 -13.81
CA ASP A 117 44.67 12.63 -14.58
C ASP A 117 44.93 11.67 -15.75
N GLY A 118 45.80 12.06 -16.68
CA GLY A 118 46.25 11.21 -17.78
C GLY A 118 46.10 11.83 -19.16
N ALA A 119 46.53 11.08 -20.19
CA ALA A 119 46.60 11.58 -21.57
C ALA A 119 45.23 11.84 -22.22
N ASN A 120 44.16 11.29 -21.65
CA ASN A 120 42.78 11.40 -22.13
C ASN A 120 41.88 12.04 -21.06
N VAL A 121 42.41 13.03 -20.33
CA VAL A 121 41.68 13.81 -19.32
C VAL A 121 41.87 15.30 -19.60
N PHE A 122 40.76 16.01 -19.81
CA PHE A 122 40.76 17.47 -19.80
C PHE A 122 40.70 17.98 -18.36
N SER A 123 41.71 18.76 -17.97
CA SER A 123 41.84 19.27 -16.59
C SER A 123 41.98 20.79 -16.50
N GLY A 124 41.96 21.51 -17.62
CA GLY A 124 42.09 22.97 -17.67
C GLY A 124 40.76 23.73 -17.62
N THR A 125 40.79 25.01 -17.98
CA THR A 125 39.59 25.86 -18.11
C THR A 125 39.13 25.94 -19.56
N PHE A 126 37.83 25.80 -19.81
CA PHE A 126 37.19 26.12 -21.08
C PHE A 126 36.09 27.16 -20.86
N ASP A 127 36.35 28.40 -21.26
CA ASP A 127 35.41 29.52 -21.15
C ASP A 127 34.80 29.83 -22.52
N GLY A 128 33.52 29.51 -22.68
CA GLY A 128 32.78 29.83 -23.89
C GLY A 128 32.53 31.34 -24.07
N ARG A 129 32.69 32.17 -23.03
CA ARG A 129 32.42 33.62 -23.06
C ARG A 129 31.04 34.00 -23.63
N GLY A 130 30.05 33.11 -23.53
CA GLY A 130 28.70 33.27 -24.07
C GLY A 130 28.56 32.91 -25.55
N HIS A 131 29.63 32.43 -26.19
CA HIS A 131 29.61 31.97 -27.57
C HIS A 131 28.92 30.62 -27.73
N THR A 132 28.41 30.41 -28.93
CA THR A 132 27.71 29.19 -29.33
C THR A 132 28.62 28.26 -30.13
N ILE A 133 28.63 26.98 -29.78
CA ILE A 133 29.08 25.91 -30.67
C ILE A 133 27.83 25.27 -31.27
N CYS A 134 27.73 25.24 -32.60
CA CYS A 134 26.58 24.64 -33.29
C CYS A 134 26.97 23.49 -34.24
N GLY A 135 26.03 22.58 -34.51
CA GLY A 135 26.21 21.51 -35.50
C GLY A 135 27.22 20.43 -35.09
N LEU A 136 27.37 20.17 -33.79
CA LEU A 136 28.28 19.14 -33.27
C LEU A 136 27.74 17.75 -33.62
N THR A 137 28.37 17.02 -34.53
CA THR A 137 28.04 15.60 -34.78
C THR A 137 29.14 14.70 -34.24
N ILE A 138 28.80 13.76 -33.35
CA ILE A 138 29.71 12.71 -32.86
C ILE A 138 29.07 11.35 -33.08
N SER A 139 29.77 10.49 -33.83
CA SER A 139 29.44 9.08 -34.02
C SER A 139 30.66 8.24 -33.68
N VAL A 140 30.54 7.38 -32.67
CA VAL A 140 31.62 6.47 -32.26
C VAL A 140 31.30 5.05 -32.72
N SER A 141 32.28 4.34 -33.28
CA SER A 141 32.15 2.94 -33.71
C SER A 141 33.36 2.12 -33.25
N THR A 142 33.42 1.81 -31.95
CA THR A 142 34.46 0.96 -31.35
C THR A 142 33.82 -0.06 -30.41
N THR A 143 34.59 -1.08 -30.01
CA THR A 143 34.24 -2.02 -28.93
C THR A 143 34.90 -1.67 -27.60
N ASP A 144 35.80 -0.68 -27.60
CA ASP A 144 36.51 -0.23 -26.40
C ASP A 144 35.59 0.54 -25.45
N ARG A 145 36.03 0.70 -24.19
CA ARG A 145 35.36 1.56 -23.21
C ARG A 145 35.40 3.01 -23.68
N VAL A 146 34.23 3.66 -23.77
CA VAL A 146 34.14 5.05 -24.25
C VAL A 146 33.34 5.99 -23.36
N HIS A 147 33.75 7.23 -23.33
CA HIS A 147 33.09 8.35 -22.68
C HIS A 147 32.97 9.46 -23.73
N VAL A 148 31.74 9.78 -24.13
CA VAL A 148 31.48 10.55 -25.35
C VAL A 148 30.70 11.83 -25.04
N GLY A 149 31.18 12.95 -25.59
CA GLY A 149 30.57 14.27 -25.59
C GLY A 149 31.54 15.25 -26.28
N LEU A 150 31.24 16.55 -26.28
CA LEU A 150 32.22 17.57 -26.69
C LEU A 150 33.57 17.34 -25.99
N PHE A 151 33.50 16.98 -24.70
CA PHE A 151 34.59 16.44 -23.89
C PHE A 151 34.35 14.97 -23.59
N GLY A 152 35.38 14.13 -23.74
CA GLY A 152 35.33 12.73 -23.34
C GLY A 152 35.34 12.57 -21.82
N THR A 153 36.50 12.82 -21.20
CA THR A 153 36.66 12.81 -19.73
C THR A 153 37.16 14.17 -19.23
N VAL A 154 36.46 14.73 -18.23
CA VAL A 154 36.82 15.97 -17.54
C VAL A 154 37.09 15.68 -16.07
N ALA A 155 38.31 15.92 -15.61
CA ALA A 155 38.66 15.64 -14.21
C ALA A 155 39.88 16.42 -13.74
N SER A 156 39.99 16.59 -12.42
CA SER A 156 41.20 17.09 -11.76
C SER A 156 41.33 16.50 -10.35
N GLU A 157 42.54 16.09 -9.96
CA GLU A 157 42.86 15.75 -8.57
C GLU A 157 43.26 16.96 -7.71
N LEU A 158 43.40 18.14 -8.32
CA LEU A 158 43.94 19.34 -7.68
C LEU A 158 42.84 20.30 -7.25
N ARG A 159 42.68 20.47 -5.93
CA ARG A 159 41.71 21.42 -5.36
C ARG A 159 41.90 22.85 -5.83
N TYR A 160 43.15 23.26 -6.02
CA TYR A 160 43.52 24.63 -6.39
C TYR A 160 43.65 24.83 -7.90
N ASP A 161 43.45 23.77 -8.68
CA ASP A 161 43.49 23.77 -10.14
C ASP A 161 42.38 22.85 -10.67
N PRO A 162 41.10 23.22 -10.44
CA PRO A 162 39.97 22.42 -10.87
C PRO A 162 39.81 22.47 -12.40
N ALA A 163 39.24 21.42 -12.98
CA ALA A 163 38.77 21.48 -14.37
C ALA A 163 37.52 22.37 -14.42
N VAL A 164 37.47 23.36 -15.31
CA VAL A 164 36.36 24.33 -15.37
C VAL A 164 35.78 24.39 -16.77
N ILE A 165 34.47 24.24 -16.91
CA ILE A 165 33.75 24.49 -18.17
C ILE A 165 32.65 25.50 -17.89
N LYS A 166 32.67 26.65 -18.57
CA LYS A 166 31.70 27.71 -18.28
C LYS A 166 31.32 28.57 -19.47
N ASN A 167 30.19 29.28 -19.33
CA ASN A 167 29.69 30.29 -20.26
C ASN A 167 29.54 29.78 -21.71
N LEU A 168 29.00 28.58 -21.90
CA LEU A 168 28.96 27.92 -23.21
C LEU A 168 27.53 27.60 -23.63
N ILE A 169 27.22 27.87 -24.90
CA ILE A 169 25.98 27.47 -25.55
C ILE A 169 26.29 26.37 -26.55
N LEU A 170 25.56 25.25 -26.49
CA LEU A 170 25.62 24.17 -27.48
C LEU A 170 24.26 24.08 -28.19
N LYS A 171 24.28 24.17 -29.52
CA LYS A 171 23.08 24.12 -30.38
C LYS A 171 23.24 23.04 -31.45
N ASP A 172 22.16 22.36 -31.79
CA ASP A 172 22.08 21.34 -32.84
C ASP A 172 23.16 20.24 -32.72
N ALA A 173 23.36 19.73 -31.49
CA ALA A 173 24.32 18.65 -31.25
C ALA A 173 23.69 17.26 -31.47
N GLU A 174 24.33 16.39 -32.23
CA GLU A 174 23.89 15.03 -32.50
C GLU A 174 24.96 14.01 -32.08
N ILE A 175 24.63 13.18 -31.08
CA ILE A 175 25.53 12.18 -30.53
C ILE A 175 24.90 10.80 -30.73
N THR A 176 25.61 9.92 -31.43
CA THR A 176 25.20 8.54 -31.69
C THR A 176 26.35 7.57 -31.42
N GLY A 177 26.02 6.33 -31.09
CA GLY A 177 27.04 5.30 -30.85
C GLY A 177 26.45 3.96 -30.41
N PRO A 178 27.28 2.91 -30.34
CA PRO A 178 26.85 1.58 -29.91
C PRO A 178 26.52 1.55 -28.42
N ALA A 179 25.54 0.72 -28.06
CA ALA A 179 25.17 0.44 -26.67
C ALA A 179 26.18 -0.52 -26.03
N LEU A 180 27.34 -0.01 -25.59
CA LEU A 180 28.39 -0.84 -24.99
C LEU A 180 28.25 -0.92 -23.47
N GLY A 181 28.55 -2.11 -22.90
CA GLY A 181 28.59 -2.46 -21.46
C GLY A 181 29.40 -1.53 -20.52
N SER A 182 30.03 -0.51 -21.08
CA SER A 182 31.07 0.30 -20.48
C SER A 182 31.12 1.72 -21.08
N ALA A 183 30.09 2.13 -21.81
CA ALA A 183 30.04 3.43 -22.44
C ALA A 183 29.16 4.43 -21.67
N SER A 184 29.56 5.70 -21.66
CA SER A 184 28.68 6.81 -21.27
C SER A 184 28.64 7.88 -22.36
N TYR A 185 27.45 8.43 -22.59
CA TYR A 185 27.18 9.38 -23.66
C TYR A 185 26.51 10.64 -23.10
N ALA A 186 27.00 11.81 -23.51
CA ALA A 186 26.29 13.07 -23.36
C ALA A 186 26.64 14.06 -24.46
N ALA A 187 25.93 15.20 -24.51
CA ALA A 187 26.27 16.25 -25.44
C ALA A 187 27.53 17.02 -25.01
N LEU A 188 27.66 17.32 -23.71
CA LEU A 188 28.81 18.07 -23.20
C LEU A 188 29.95 17.17 -22.70
N ILE A 189 29.71 16.32 -21.68
CA ILE A 189 30.77 15.57 -20.99
C ILE A 189 30.44 14.07 -20.91
N GLY A 190 31.29 13.22 -21.47
CA GLY A 190 31.14 11.76 -21.34
C GLY A 190 31.26 11.28 -19.89
N GLN A 191 32.36 11.64 -19.21
CA GLN A 191 32.63 11.30 -17.82
C GLN A 191 33.23 12.47 -17.03
N ALA A 192 32.81 12.65 -15.78
CA ALA A 192 33.40 13.61 -14.83
C ALA A 192 33.86 12.94 -13.52
N ASN A 193 34.96 13.42 -12.94
CA ASN A 193 35.44 13.01 -11.62
C ASN A 193 36.33 14.10 -10.95
N GLY A 194 36.38 14.13 -9.63
CA GLY A 194 37.27 15.02 -8.86
C GLY A 194 36.83 16.47 -8.82
N TYR A 195 37.80 17.40 -8.81
CA TYR A 195 37.56 18.84 -8.72
C TYR A 195 37.13 19.39 -10.09
N VAL A 196 35.82 19.51 -10.30
CA VAL A 196 35.22 19.97 -11.56
C VAL A 196 34.19 21.04 -11.29
N THR A 197 34.25 22.15 -12.03
CA THR A 197 33.24 23.22 -11.98
C THR A 197 32.59 23.36 -13.36
N ILE A 198 31.26 23.28 -13.39
CA ILE A 198 30.46 23.50 -14.58
C ILE A 198 29.48 24.62 -14.26
N ASP A 199 29.60 25.75 -14.95
CA ASP A 199 28.76 26.92 -14.65
C ASP A 199 28.25 27.59 -15.92
N ASN A 200 26.98 28.00 -15.92
CA ASN A 200 26.41 28.84 -16.96
C ASN A 200 26.48 28.18 -18.35
N ILE A 201 25.78 27.06 -18.49
CA ILE A 201 25.76 26.22 -19.70
C ILE A 201 24.34 26.12 -20.23
N ALA A 202 24.17 26.27 -21.56
CA ALA A 202 22.90 26.05 -22.23
C ALA A 202 23.02 25.03 -23.37
N LEU A 203 22.30 23.91 -23.25
CA LEU A 203 22.15 22.89 -24.29
C LEU A 203 20.79 23.11 -24.97
N VAL A 204 20.78 23.82 -26.10
CA VAL A 204 19.59 24.47 -26.67
C VAL A 204 18.76 23.54 -27.56
N SER A 205 19.43 22.73 -28.37
CA SER A 205 18.79 21.81 -29.32
C SER A 205 19.75 20.70 -29.72
N GLY A 206 19.20 19.58 -30.14
CA GLY A 206 19.98 18.42 -30.55
C GLY A 206 19.47 17.11 -29.94
N LYS A 207 20.17 16.03 -30.24
CA LYS A 207 19.81 14.67 -29.87
C LYS A 207 21.00 13.87 -29.39
N VAL A 208 20.84 13.15 -28.28
CA VAL A 208 21.70 12.03 -27.88
C VAL A 208 20.89 10.76 -28.10
N ASP A 209 21.27 9.92 -29.06
CA ASP A 209 20.48 8.77 -29.50
C ASP A 209 21.29 7.47 -29.48
N ILE A 210 20.95 6.62 -28.52
CA ILE A 210 21.55 5.30 -28.31
C ILE A 210 20.45 4.22 -28.33
N SER A 211 19.59 4.24 -29.36
CA SER A 211 18.41 3.35 -29.47
C SER A 211 18.66 1.99 -30.15
N ASN A 212 19.78 1.81 -30.86
CA ASN A 212 19.86 0.81 -31.93
C ASN A 212 20.54 -0.53 -31.59
N GLU A 213 21.00 -0.79 -30.36
CA GLU A 213 21.85 -1.98 -30.08
C GLU A 213 21.67 -2.62 -28.68
N THR A 214 22.19 -3.84 -28.51
CA THR A 214 22.09 -4.66 -27.29
C THR A 214 23.32 -4.52 -26.38
N GLY A 215 23.21 -3.87 -25.20
CA GLY A 215 24.27 -3.85 -24.17
C GLY A 215 23.91 -3.11 -22.87
N ASP A 216 24.85 -3.04 -21.91
CA ASP A 216 24.66 -2.47 -20.55
C ASP A 216 25.36 -1.11 -20.40
N LEU A 217 24.70 -0.03 -20.83
CA LEU A 217 25.27 1.31 -20.80
C LEU A 217 25.55 1.82 -19.38
N LEU A 218 26.62 2.63 -19.23
CA LEU A 218 26.95 3.23 -17.94
C LEU A 218 26.07 4.44 -17.60
N GLY A 219 25.66 5.21 -18.61
CA GLY A 219 24.76 6.35 -18.47
C GLY A 219 24.66 7.19 -19.75
N VAL A 220 23.47 7.68 -20.06
CA VAL A 220 23.18 8.51 -21.24
C VAL A 220 22.52 9.80 -20.77
N ALA A 221 23.03 10.96 -21.14
CA ALA A 221 22.42 12.23 -20.72
C ALA A 221 22.62 13.38 -21.69
N SER A 222 22.12 14.57 -21.36
CA SER A 222 22.46 15.78 -22.11
C SER A 222 23.76 16.45 -21.62
N LEU A 223 23.94 16.60 -20.31
CA LEU A 223 25.06 17.33 -19.71
C LEU A 223 26.24 16.41 -19.39
N ILE A 224 26.04 15.42 -18.51
CA ILE A 224 27.09 14.48 -18.11
C ILE A 224 26.60 13.03 -18.21
N GLY A 225 27.29 12.21 -19.01
CA GLY A 225 26.94 10.80 -19.16
C GLY A 225 27.10 10.03 -17.84
N GLN A 226 28.22 10.23 -17.15
CA GLN A 226 28.45 9.68 -15.81
C GLN A 226 29.40 10.54 -14.95
N CYS A 227 29.10 10.64 -13.65
CA CYS A 227 30.06 10.97 -12.59
C CYS A 227 30.53 9.69 -11.88
N ARG A 228 31.84 9.47 -11.75
CA ARG A 228 32.35 8.20 -11.19
C ARG A 228 33.61 8.36 -10.36
N THR A 229 33.51 7.89 -9.12
CA THR A 229 34.66 7.60 -8.26
C THR A 229 34.90 6.09 -8.19
N ILE A 230 36.16 5.67 -8.07
CA ILE A 230 36.57 4.26 -7.92
C ILE A 230 37.23 4.01 -6.56
N GLU A 231 37.29 2.76 -6.11
CA GLU A 231 37.97 2.39 -4.86
C GLU A 231 39.45 2.83 -4.89
N ASN A 232 39.91 3.45 -3.80
CA ASN A 232 41.23 4.08 -3.66
C ASN A 232 41.48 5.32 -4.54
N SER A 233 40.43 5.95 -5.10
CA SER A 233 40.57 7.23 -5.79
C SER A 233 41.08 8.32 -4.85
N ARG A 234 41.93 9.21 -5.37
CA ARG A 234 42.50 10.36 -4.63
C ARG A 234 41.53 11.53 -4.51
N CYS A 235 40.39 11.45 -5.18
CA CYS A 235 39.38 12.49 -5.18
C CYS A 235 37.97 11.85 -5.21
N SER A 236 36.95 12.68 -5.12
CA SER A 236 35.55 12.27 -5.01
C SER A 236 34.67 13.18 -5.85
N ASN A 237 33.53 12.65 -6.29
CA ASN A 237 32.45 13.39 -6.92
C ASN A 237 31.91 14.54 -6.03
N ASN A 238 32.18 14.51 -4.72
CA ASN A 238 31.83 15.57 -3.78
C ASN A 238 32.42 16.94 -4.17
N ASN A 239 33.45 16.95 -5.02
CA ASN A 239 34.12 18.15 -5.51
C ASN A 239 33.65 18.61 -6.90
N ILE A 240 32.59 17.98 -7.42
CA ILE A 240 31.94 18.40 -8.67
C ILE A 240 30.81 19.37 -8.33
N HIS A 241 30.90 20.58 -8.86
CA HIS A 241 29.93 21.65 -8.66
C HIS A 241 29.34 22.09 -9.99
N ILE A 242 28.02 21.96 -10.11
CA ILE A 242 27.25 22.26 -11.32
C ILE A 242 26.24 23.35 -10.98
N THR A 243 26.36 24.50 -11.64
CA THR A 243 25.49 25.65 -11.44
C THR A 243 24.99 26.25 -12.75
N ASN A 244 23.77 26.78 -12.76
CA ASN A 244 23.23 27.57 -13.88
C ASN A 244 23.22 26.80 -15.22
N VAL A 245 22.59 25.62 -15.24
CA VAL A 245 22.56 24.74 -16.42
C VAL A 245 21.15 24.59 -16.99
N PHE A 246 21.03 24.69 -18.31
CA PHE A 246 19.77 24.46 -19.03
C PHE A 246 19.93 23.39 -20.09
N SER A 247 18.92 22.53 -20.24
CA SER A 247 18.85 21.55 -21.32
C SER A 247 17.47 21.43 -21.94
N ASN A 248 17.43 21.53 -23.27
CA ASN A 248 16.29 21.24 -24.13
C ASN A 248 16.61 20.13 -25.16
N MET A 249 17.59 19.28 -24.84
CA MET A 249 18.03 18.19 -25.69
C MET A 249 17.06 17.00 -25.67
N THR A 250 16.88 16.34 -26.81
CA THR A 250 16.27 15.01 -26.84
C THR A 250 17.31 13.96 -26.43
N VAL A 251 16.99 13.13 -25.44
CA VAL A 251 17.87 12.04 -24.98
C VAL A 251 17.11 10.72 -25.11
N ILE A 252 17.66 9.81 -25.91
CA ILE A 252 17.13 8.46 -26.11
C ILE A 252 18.24 7.47 -25.75
N GLY A 253 17.94 6.59 -24.80
CA GLY A 253 18.84 5.51 -24.42
C GLY A 253 18.04 4.25 -24.19
N ASP A 254 18.10 3.32 -25.15
CA ASP A 254 17.49 2.01 -25.04
C ASP A 254 18.56 1.03 -24.53
N ASN A 255 18.21 0.15 -23.59
CA ASN A 255 19.09 -0.86 -22.97
C ASN A 255 20.15 -0.31 -21.98
N ASN A 256 19.74 -0.13 -20.71
CA ASN A 256 20.64 0.11 -19.54
C ASN A 256 20.59 -1.06 -18.53
N GLY A 257 20.32 -2.29 -18.98
CA GLY A 257 20.01 -3.39 -18.08
C GLY A 257 18.83 -3.06 -17.14
N ARG A 258 18.78 -3.64 -15.94
CA ARG A 258 17.67 -3.46 -14.97
C ARG A 258 17.59 -2.04 -14.34
N SER A 259 18.31 -1.02 -14.83
CA SER A 259 18.42 0.29 -14.18
C SER A 259 18.33 1.45 -15.17
N ASN A 260 17.42 2.40 -14.93
CA ASN A 260 17.23 3.56 -15.80
C ASN A 260 18.31 4.65 -15.59
N TYR A 261 19.41 4.61 -16.36
CA TYR A 261 20.50 5.61 -16.36
C TYR A 261 20.44 6.57 -17.57
N THR A 262 19.28 6.72 -18.19
CA THR A 262 19.05 7.70 -19.27
C THR A 262 18.42 8.96 -18.68
N SER A 263 19.07 10.12 -18.85
CA SER A 263 18.71 11.33 -18.11
C SER A 263 18.75 12.65 -18.87
N GLY A 264 17.89 13.59 -18.48
CA GLY A 264 17.86 14.95 -19.00
C GLY A 264 19.09 15.79 -18.63
N LEU A 265 19.79 15.49 -17.54
CA LEU A 265 21.00 16.22 -17.12
C LEU A 265 22.18 15.29 -16.84
N ILE A 266 22.07 14.39 -15.86
CA ILE A 266 23.18 13.52 -15.42
C ILE A 266 22.75 12.06 -15.49
N GLY A 267 23.44 11.24 -16.29
CA GLY A 267 23.04 9.87 -16.59
C GLY A 267 23.29 8.89 -15.44
N ARG A 268 24.40 9.04 -14.71
CA ARG A 268 24.69 8.22 -13.53
C ARG A 268 25.66 8.91 -12.58
N ILE A 269 25.45 8.73 -11.28
CA ILE A 269 26.39 9.13 -10.21
C ILE A 269 26.81 7.87 -9.47
N ARG A 270 28.12 7.59 -9.39
CA ARG A 270 28.63 6.34 -8.82
C ARG A 270 29.86 6.52 -7.92
N GLY A 271 29.92 5.77 -6.83
CA GLY A 271 31.07 5.59 -5.96
C GLY A 271 31.26 6.67 -4.89
N SER A 272 30.76 7.89 -5.12
CA SER A 272 30.56 8.92 -4.09
C SER A 272 29.52 9.94 -4.56
N ASP A 273 28.94 10.68 -3.62
CA ASP A 273 27.89 11.66 -3.90
C ASP A 273 28.42 12.83 -4.74
N LEU A 274 27.54 13.47 -5.52
CA LEU A 274 27.88 14.72 -6.22
C LEU A 274 27.88 15.88 -5.24
N GLY A 275 28.86 16.79 -5.35
CA GLY A 275 28.96 17.98 -4.51
C GLY A 275 27.75 18.92 -4.60
N THR A 276 27.52 19.51 -5.77
CA THR A 276 26.44 20.50 -5.95
C THR A 276 25.78 20.40 -7.32
N LEU A 277 24.45 20.44 -7.32
CA LEU A 277 23.62 20.71 -8.49
C LEU A 277 22.63 21.83 -8.14
N ALA A 278 22.86 23.04 -8.67
CA ALA A 278 22.03 24.19 -8.36
C ALA A 278 21.62 25.00 -9.60
N ASN A 279 20.41 25.56 -9.58
CA ASN A 279 19.82 26.33 -10.69
C ASN A 279 19.93 25.55 -12.00
N ALA A 280 19.16 24.46 -12.11
CA ALA A 280 19.20 23.57 -13.24
C ALA A 280 17.79 23.40 -13.82
N VAL A 281 17.64 23.55 -15.14
CA VAL A 281 16.34 23.45 -15.81
C VAL A 281 16.43 22.47 -16.98
N CYS A 282 15.58 21.44 -16.97
CA CYS A 282 15.50 20.45 -18.04
C CYS A 282 14.10 20.40 -18.65
N VAL A 283 13.99 20.72 -19.95
CA VAL A 283 12.71 20.74 -20.68
C VAL A 283 12.71 19.84 -21.93
N GLY A 284 13.86 19.29 -22.30
CA GLY A 284 14.00 18.35 -23.42
C GLY A 284 13.41 16.97 -23.11
N SER A 285 13.03 16.20 -24.14
CA SER A 285 12.39 14.88 -23.95
C SER A 285 13.41 13.80 -23.60
N VAL A 286 13.10 12.94 -22.63
CA VAL A 286 13.98 11.83 -22.22
C VAL A 286 13.23 10.51 -22.29
N THR A 287 13.72 9.59 -23.13
CA THR A 287 13.10 8.28 -23.36
C THR A 287 14.08 7.16 -23.01
N HIS A 288 13.59 6.16 -22.27
CA HIS A 288 14.32 4.96 -21.93
C HIS A 288 13.48 3.72 -22.24
N GLU A 289 13.94 2.87 -23.17
CA GLU A 289 13.25 1.64 -23.59
C GLU A 289 11.80 1.88 -24.04
N GLY A 290 11.57 2.99 -24.75
CA GLY A 290 10.23 3.42 -25.18
C GLY A 290 9.35 4.03 -24.08
N GLY A 291 9.77 3.99 -22.81
CA GLY A 291 9.13 4.65 -21.66
C GLY A 291 9.81 5.96 -21.25
N ASN A 292 9.37 6.58 -20.14
CA ASN A 292 9.98 7.81 -19.62
C ASN A 292 11.37 7.55 -19.01
N GLY A 293 12.39 8.31 -19.43
CA GLY A 293 13.71 8.35 -18.77
C GLY A 293 13.69 9.14 -17.45
N ASN A 294 14.82 9.66 -16.97
CA ASN A 294 14.88 10.50 -15.77
C ASN A 294 15.27 11.96 -16.05
N ALA A 295 14.95 12.91 -15.18
CA ALA A 295 15.50 14.28 -15.28
C ALA A 295 16.95 14.37 -14.76
N VAL A 296 17.23 13.65 -13.66
CA VAL A 296 18.57 13.40 -13.09
C VAL A 296 18.59 11.94 -12.64
N SER A 297 19.59 11.16 -13.06
CA SER A 297 19.75 9.76 -12.68
C SER A 297 20.92 9.56 -11.72
N THR A 298 20.69 8.79 -10.65
CA THR A 298 21.72 8.35 -9.71
C THR A 298 21.97 6.86 -9.84
N GLY A 299 23.22 6.44 -9.66
CA GLY A 299 23.58 5.04 -9.51
C GLY A 299 23.47 4.61 -8.04
N ASP A 300 24.61 4.36 -7.41
CA ASP A 300 24.73 3.98 -6.00
C ASP A 300 25.06 5.18 -5.09
N SER A 301 24.91 6.41 -5.57
CA SER A 301 25.31 7.64 -4.86
C SER A 301 24.34 8.80 -5.17
N GLY A 302 24.19 9.73 -4.23
CA GLY A 302 23.25 10.87 -4.28
C GLY A 302 23.91 12.21 -4.65
N ILE A 303 23.27 13.31 -4.22
CA ILE A 303 23.75 14.69 -4.37
C ILE A 303 23.73 15.36 -3.00
N ILE A 304 24.84 15.96 -2.59
CA ILE A 304 24.99 16.62 -1.28
C ILE A 304 24.16 17.92 -1.24
N THR A 305 24.38 18.82 -2.20
CA THR A 305 23.67 20.11 -2.26
C THR A 305 22.83 20.20 -3.52
N LYS A 306 21.50 20.27 -3.35
CA LYS A 306 20.54 20.50 -4.44
C LYS A 306 19.71 21.76 -4.19
N LYS A 307 19.63 22.65 -5.18
CA LYS A 307 18.88 23.91 -5.09
C LYS A 307 18.28 24.28 -6.45
N ASN A 308 17.00 24.58 -6.54
CA ASN A 308 16.37 25.07 -7.77
C ASN A 308 16.59 24.18 -9.01
N VAL A 309 16.42 22.86 -8.85
CA VAL A 309 16.49 21.88 -9.94
C VAL A 309 15.07 21.60 -10.42
N TYR A 310 14.75 21.95 -11.67
CA TYR A 310 13.41 21.88 -12.24
C TYR A 310 13.38 21.10 -13.54
N TYR A 311 12.28 20.37 -13.77
CA TYR A 311 12.04 19.68 -15.03
C TYR A 311 10.56 19.66 -15.40
N THR A 312 10.23 19.42 -16.67
CA THR A 312 8.83 19.27 -17.13
C THR A 312 8.38 17.82 -17.25
N ALA A 313 7.07 17.58 -17.17
CA ALA A 313 6.47 16.29 -17.52
C ALA A 313 6.89 15.88 -18.95
N GLY A 314 7.39 14.65 -19.13
CA GLY A 314 7.94 14.17 -20.40
C GLY A 314 9.43 14.45 -20.62
N SER A 315 10.07 15.22 -19.74
CA SER A 315 11.54 15.40 -19.68
C SER A 315 12.23 14.37 -18.77
N GLY A 316 11.55 13.26 -18.54
CA GLY A 316 11.92 12.20 -17.60
C GLY A 316 11.24 12.31 -16.23
N SER A 317 11.29 11.21 -15.47
CA SER A 317 10.83 11.08 -14.09
C SER A 317 11.96 11.35 -13.08
N ASP A 318 11.63 11.45 -11.81
CA ASP A 318 12.64 11.59 -10.76
C ASP A 318 12.44 10.52 -9.71
N THR A 319 13.12 9.39 -9.91
CA THR A 319 13.00 8.20 -9.06
C THR A 319 13.52 8.42 -7.64
N ASN A 320 14.30 9.50 -7.39
CA ASN A 320 14.90 9.81 -6.08
C ASN A 320 14.59 11.24 -5.57
N ALA A 321 13.62 11.94 -6.18
CA ALA A 321 13.20 13.30 -5.82
C ALA A 321 14.37 14.31 -5.72
N LEU A 322 15.29 14.27 -6.68
CA LEU A 322 16.48 15.13 -6.82
C LEU A 322 16.17 16.54 -7.38
N GLY A 323 15.03 16.70 -8.06
CA GLY A 323 14.49 17.91 -8.64
C GLY A 323 12.98 18.02 -8.44
N THR A 324 12.39 19.11 -8.93
CA THR A 324 10.96 19.40 -8.81
C THR A 324 10.33 19.45 -10.18
N GLU A 325 9.38 18.55 -10.44
CA GLU A 325 8.55 18.62 -11.62
C GLU A 325 7.70 19.90 -11.61
N LYS A 326 7.67 20.59 -12.74
CA LYS A 326 6.80 21.74 -13.00
C LYS A 326 6.05 21.48 -14.29
N SER A 327 4.75 21.78 -14.29
CA SER A 327 4.02 21.87 -15.56
C SER A 327 4.67 22.94 -16.44
N LEU A 328 4.53 22.80 -17.76
CA LEU A 328 5.06 23.78 -18.70
C LEU A 328 4.51 25.19 -18.44
N VAL A 329 3.26 25.29 -17.99
CA VAL A 329 2.63 26.54 -17.52
C VAL A 329 3.35 27.12 -16.30
N ALA A 330 3.70 26.27 -15.32
CA ALA A 330 4.46 26.72 -14.15
C ALA A 330 5.90 27.09 -14.50
N MET A 331 6.51 26.42 -15.48
CA MET A 331 7.85 26.70 -15.98
C MET A 331 7.91 28.07 -16.68
N THR A 332 6.87 28.41 -17.44
CA THR A 332 6.83 29.60 -18.32
C THR A 332 6.08 30.80 -17.72
N ASN A 333 5.64 30.72 -16.45
CA ASN A 333 4.88 31.80 -15.82
C ASN A 333 5.71 33.07 -15.48
N GLY A 334 7.04 32.96 -15.57
CA GLY A 334 7.99 34.02 -15.25
C GLY A 334 8.30 34.20 -13.76
N LYS A 335 8.08 33.18 -12.92
CA LYS A 335 8.23 33.24 -11.44
C LYS A 335 9.03 32.08 -10.84
N LEU A 336 9.77 31.33 -11.65
CA LEU A 336 10.59 30.22 -11.15
C LEU A 336 11.72 30.80 -10.27
N PRO A 337 11.94 30.30 -9.05
CA PRO A 337 12.84 30.93 -8.09
C PRO A 337 14.30 30.54 -8.38
N LEU A 338 14.82 30.98 -9.53
CA LEU A 338 16.21 30.84 -9.92
C LEU A 338 17.04 32.04 -9.40
N ASP A 339 18.33 31.84 -9.19
CA ASP A 339 19.22 32.91 -8.73
C ASP A 339 19.48 33.98 -9.82
N GLU A 340 20.10 35.10 -9.45
CA GLU A 340 20.48 36.17 -10.38
C GLU A 340 21.35 35.64 -11.54
N GLY A 341 21.09 36.08 -12.77
CA GLY A 341 21.79 35.63 -13.98
C GLY A 341 20.95 34.76 -14.92
N TRP A 342 19.73 34.38 -14.55
CA TRP A 342 18.77 33.72 -15.44
C TRP A 342 17.85 34.73 -16.15
N ARG A 343 17.60 34.51 -17.45
CA ARG A 343 16.58 35.21 -18.23
C ARG A 343 15.24 34.50 -18.00
N VAL A 344 14.37 35.13 -17.21
CA VAL A 344 13.05 34.61 -16.87
C VAL A 344 11.99 35.52 -17.49
N GLU A 345 11.36 35.05 -18.57
CA GLU A 345 10.32 35.79 -19.30
C GLU A 345 9.01 34.99 -19.33
N ARG A 346 7.88 35.67 -19.14
CA ARG A 346 6.57 35.01 -19.23
C ARG A 346 6.32 34.51 -20.66
N GLY A 347 5.97 33.24 -20.78
CA GLY A 347 5.69 32.57 -22.05
C GLY A 347 6.89 31.87 -22.68
N LEU A 348 8.08 32.00 -22.07
CA LEU A 348 9.29 31.25 -22.46
C LEU A 348 9.74 30.35 -21.32
N VAL A 349 10.43 29.26 -21.67
CA VAL A 349 11.19 28.51 -20.67
C VAL A 349 12.35 29.37 -20.16
N PRO A 350 12.67 29.33 -18.85
CA PRO A 350 13.77 30.10 -18.30
C PRO A 350 15.09 29.55 -18.84
N VAL A 351 16.01 30.45 -19.19
CA VAL A 351 17.33 30.10 -19.73
C VAL A 351 18.43 30.90 -19.02
N PRO A 352 19.68 30.41 -18.97
CA PRO A 352 20.81 31.19 -18.49
C PRO A 352 20.94 32.49 -19.29
N GLY A 353 21.32 33.59 -18.63
CA GLY A 353 21.34 34.93 -19.23
C GLY A 353 22.20 35.05 -20.49
N ILE A 354 23.28 34.26 -20.57
CA ILE A 354 24.18 34.21 -21.74
C ILE A 354 23.47 33.86 -23.04
N VAL A 355 22.35 33.13 -22.96
CA VAL A 355 21.58 32.70 -24.12
C VAL A 355 20.97 33.90 -24.84
N GLY A 356 20.52 34.94 -24.11
CA GLY A 356 19.89 36.12 -24.70
C GLY A 356 20.86 37.12 -25.34
N GLU A 357 22.17 36.95 -25.13
CA GLU A 357 23.22 37.80 -25.70
C GLU A 357 23.86 37.20 -26.97
N SER A 358 23.56 35.93 -27.27
CA SER A 358 24.06 35.24 -28.46
C SER A 358 23.38 35.73 -29.75
N PRO A 359 24.12 35.98 -30.84
CA PRO A 359 23.54 36.33 -32.13
C PRO A 359 22.78 35.15 -32.79
N LEU A 360 22.95 33.93 -32.29
CA LEU A 360 22.24 32.71 -32.72
C LEU A 360 21.01 32.40 -31.83
N PHE A 361 20.62 33.33 -30.96
CA PHE A 361 19.42 33.23 -30.15
C PHE A 361 18.16 33.32 -31.03
N GLU A 362 17.44 32.21 -31.16
CA GLU A 362 16.14 32.15 -31.81
C GLU A 362 15.07 31.99 -30.74
N VAL A 363 14.11 32.91 -30.67
CA VAL A 363 13.11 32.92 -29.59
C VAL A 363 12.16 31.73 -29.72
N LEU A 364 11.96 31.23 -30.94
CA LEU A 364 11.20 30.02 -31.19
C LEU A 364 11.86 28.80 -30.56
N ASP A 365 13.18 28.81 -30.30
CA ASP A 365 13.84 27.67 -29.67
C ASP A 365 13.30 27.35 -28.28
N PHE A 366 12.77 28.37 -27.63
CA PHE A 366 12.31 28.36 -26.25
C PHE A 366 10.79 28.50 -26.13
N LEU A 367 10.07 28.47 -27.27
CA LEU A 367 8.61 28.55 -27.33
C LEU A 367 7.99 27.20 -26.94
N PRO A 368 7.28 27.13 -25.79
CA PRO A 368 6.61 25.90 -25.38
C PRO A 368 5.37 25.59 -26.23
N VAL A 369 5.18 24.32 -26.62
CA VAL A 369 3.88 23.82 -27.11
C VAL A 369 3.10 23.26 -25.92
N ASN A 370 1.93 23.82 -25.63
CA ASN A 370 1.14 23.44 -24.47
C ASN A 370 0.13 22.36 -24.83
N PHE A 371 0.42 21.13 -24.43
CA PHE A 371 -0.46 19.97 -24.62
C PHE A 371 -1.49 19.86 -23.49
N THR A 372 -2.59 19.13 -23.72
CA THR A 372 -3.62 18.92 -22.70
C THR A 372 -3.34 17.67 -21.87
N GLY A 373 -3.56 17.73 -20.55
CA GLY A 373 -3.35 16.56 -19.67
C GLY A 373 -1.88 16.10 -19.63
N ASN A 374 -1.64 14.80 -19.81
CA ASN A 374 -0.30 14.17 -19.79
C ASN A 374 0.31 14.02 -21.20
N GLU A 375 -0.30 14.62 -22.23
CA GLU A 375 0.18 14.54 -23.60
C GLU A 375 1.52 15.28 -23.78
N ASN A 376 2.29 14.85 -24.78
CA ASN A 376 3.53 15.51 -25.16
C ASN A 376 3.81 15.27 -26.65
N ILE A 377 4.90 15.85 -27.15
CA ILE A 377 5.31 15.76 -28.55
C ILE A 377 5.44 14.31 -29.07
N ASN A 378 5.61 13.30 -28.22
CA ASN A 378 5.73 11.89 -28.60
C ASN A 378 4.42 11.09 -28.45
N SER A 379 3.35 11.68 -27.91
CA SER A 379 2.08 11.00 -27.66
C SER A 379 0.93 12.02 -27.60
N VAL A 380 0.40 12.36 -28.77
CA VAL A 380 -0.75 13.25 -28.92
C VAL A 380 -1.95 12.47 -29.46
N SER A 381 -3.09 12.52 -28.76
CA SER A 381 -4.35 11.88 -29.20
C SER A 381 -5.54 12.83 -29.10
N SER A 382 -5.37 14.02 -28.55
CA SER A 382 -6.41 15.00 -28.26
C SER A 382 -6.04 16.40 -28.76
N ASN A 383 -7.04 17.28 -28.84
CA ASN A 383 -6.84 18.66 -29.30
C ASN A 383 -6.02 19.48 -28.29
N PHE A 384 -5.15 20.37 -28.77
CA PHE A 384 -4.32 21.22 -27.91
C PHE A 384 -4.21 22.66 -28.42
N ILE A 385 -3.61 23.54 -27.59
CA ILE A 385 -3.54 24.97 -27.85
C ILE A 385 -2.12 25.41 -28.17
N LEU A 386 -1.96 26.01 -29.35
CA LEU A 386 -0.73 26.60 -29.83
C LEU A 386 -0.58 28.07 -29.33
N PRO A 387 0.63 28.50 -28.99
CA PRO A 387 0.91 29.91 -28.71
C PRO A 387 0.78 30.77 -29.98
N ASP A 388 0.11 31.91 -29.87
CA ASP A 388 -0.03 32.92 -30.94
C ASP A 388 0.96 34.09 -30.82
N THR A 389 1.70 34.16 -29.71
CA THR A 389 2.73 35.19 -29.48
C THR A 389 3.89 34.65 -28.67
N VAL A 390 5.10 35.15 -28.94
CA VAL A 390 6.32 34.89 -28.18
C VAL A 390 7.16 36.17 -28.11
N SER A 391 7.57 36.59 -26.91
CA SER A 391 8.32 37.85 -26.68
C SER A 391 7.82 39.07 -27.47
N GLY A 392 6.50 39.24 -27.55
CA GLY A 392 5.85 40.34 -28.28
C GLY A 392 5.76 40.17 -29.81
N LYS A 393 6.40 39.14 -30.39
CA LYS A 393 6.24 38.76 -31.80
C LYS A 393 5.01 37.86 -31.97
N ARG A 394 4.29 38.00 -33.10
CA ARG A 394 3.18 37.10 -33.46
C ARG A 394 3.76 35.79 -34.00
N VAL A 395 3.29 34.67 -33.47
CA VAL A 395 3.63 33.32 -33.95
C VAL A 395 2.45 32.80 -34.76
N LYS A 396 2.76 32.20 -35.91
CA LYS A 396 1.80 31.43 -36.69
C LYS A 396 2.31 30.00 -36.82
N TRP A 397 1.39 29.08 -37.10
CA TRP A 397 1.69 27.66 -37.15
C TRP A 397 1.20 27.05 -38.47
N LEU A 398 1.94 26.07 -38.97
CA LEU A 398 1.57 25.20 -40.08
C LEU A 398 1.68 23.75 -39.65
N SER A 399 0.82 22.90 -40.20
CA SER A 399 0.90 21.44 -40.03
C SER A 399 1.38 20.82 -41.33
N GLY A 400 2.38 19.95 -41.23
CA GLY A 400 2.85 19.12 -42.33
C GLY A 400 1.85 18.04 -42.75
N ASN A 401 0.79 17.82 -41.96
CA ASN A 401 -0.29 16.88 -42.29
C ASN A 401 -1.65 17.35 -41.73
N GLU A 402 -2.32 18.23 -42.48
CA GLU A 402 -3.61 18.83 -42.09
C GLU A 402 -4.76 17.81 -41.88
N LYS A 403 -4.62 16.58 -42.39
CA LYS A 403 -5.61 15.51 -42.15
C LYS A 403 -5.48 14.87 -40.77
N VAL A 404 -4.32 15.00 -40.14
CA VAL A 404 -4.00 14.40 -38.83
C VAL A 404 -4.00 15.49 -37.76
N ILE A 405 -3.40 16.65 -38.04
CA ILE A 405 -3.51 17.84 -37.19
C ILE A 405 -3.89 19.02 -38.08
N SER A 406 -5.10 19.56 -37.89
CA SER A 406 -5.54 20.81 -38.54
C SER A 406 -5.39 21.98 -37.57
N ILE A 407 -5.03 23.16 -38.08
CA ILE A 407 -4.77 24.35 -37.26
C ILE A 407 -5.78 25.45 -37.60
N ASP A 408 -6.58 25.85 -36.61
CA ASP A 408 -7.47 27.02 -36.71
C ASP A 408 -7.15 28.01 -35.59
N GLY A 409 -6.51 29.13 -35.96
CA GLY A 409 -6.00 30.13 -35.04
C GLY A 409 -5.00 29.52 -34.05
N ARG A 410 -5.45 29.30 -32.81
CA ARG A 410 -4.65 28.71 -31.72
C ARG A 410 -4.98 27.25 -31.46
N ILE A 411 -6.01 26.70 -32.09
CA ILE A 411 -6.48 25.34 -31.81
C ILE A 411 -5.82 24.41 -32.82
N ALA A 412 -5.04 23.45 -32.32
CA ALA A 412 -4.60 22.29 -33.07
C ALA A 412 -5.62 21.17 -32.85
N SER A 413 -6.45 20.90 -33.86
CA SER A 413 -7.44 19.83 -33.85
C SER A 413 -6.83 18.54 -34.36
N VAL A 414 -6.76 17.54 -33.48
CA VAL A 414 -6.10 16.25 -33.72
C VAL A 414 -7.14 15.23 -34.17
N THR A 415 -6.84 14.52 -35.25
CA THR A 415 -7.58 13.33 -35.71
C THR A 415 -6.65 12.12 -35.54
N PRO A 416 -6.78 11.39 -34.42
CA PRO A 416 -5.96 10.22 -34.14
C PRO A 416 -6.10 9.16 -35.23
N PRO A 417 -5.02 8.43 -35.60
CA PRO A 417 -5.17 7.23 -36.40
C PRO A 417 -6.05 6.22 -35.65
N LYS A 418 -6.74 5.34 -36.37
CA LYS A 418 -7.52 4.26 -35.72
C LYS A 418 -6.63 3.30 -34.92
N THR A 419 -5.35 3.17 -35.31
CA THR A 419 -4.38 2.19 -34.82
C THR A 419 -2.96 2.69 -35.11
N GLY A 420 -1.99 2.45 -34.23
CA GLY A 420 -0.58 2.81 -34.45
C GLY A 420 -0.23 4.28 -34.16
N LYS A 421 0.87 4.77 -34.74
CA LYS A 421 1.39 6.15 -34.58
C LYS A 421 1.62 6.82 -35.93
N LEU A 422 1.38 8.13 -36.03
CA LEU A 422 1.66 8.95 -37.21
C LEU A 422 2.50 10.16 -36.82
N SER A 423 3.62 10.37 -37.50
CA SER A 423 4.45 11.56 -37.29
C SER A 423 3.89 12.77 -38.04
N VAL A 424 3.82 13.92 -37.38
CA VAL A 424 3.36 15.19 -37.95
C VAL A 424 4.33 16.29 -37.55
N THR A 425 4.93 16.97 -38.53
CA THR A 425 5.72 18.17 -38.26
C THR A 425 4.79 19.37 -38.11
N LEU A 426 4.94 20.14 -37.04
CA LEU A 426 4.36 21.46 -36.88
C LEU A 426 5.44 22.51 -37.04
N THR A 427 5.23 23.50 -37.90
CA THR A 427 6.19 24.58 -38.12
C THR A 427 5.65 25.86 -37.49
N ALA A 428 6.34 26.38 -36.47
CA ALA A 428 6.11 27.72 -35.94
C ALA A 428 6.90 28.74 -36.76
N TYR A 429 6.34 29.92 -37.03
CA TYR A 429 7.03 31.00 -37.71
C TYR A 429 6.68 32.36 -37.12
N THR A 430 7.72 33.19 -36.94
CA THR A 430 7.61 34.64 -36.72
C THR A 430 7.89 35.37 -38.04
N GLU A 431 8.08 36.69 -38.02
CA GLU A 431 8.48 37.45 -39.21
C GLU A 431 9.93 37.15 -39.64
N ASP A 432 10.79 36.75 -38.69
CA ASP A 432 12.24 36.65 -38.89
C ASP A 432 12.79 35.23 -38.74
N GLU A 433 12.03 34.29 -38.16
CA GLU A 433 12.52 32.92 -37.89
C GLU A 433 11.41 31.86 -38.02
N SER A 434 11.81 30.60 -38.21
CA SER A 434 10.90 29.45 -38.23
C SER A 434 11.52 28.26 -37.50
N LYS A 435 10.69 27.48 -36.80
CA LYS A 435 11.11 26.27 -36.09
C LYS A 435 10.14 25.13 -36.33
N ASP A 436 10.67 23.96 -36.65
CA ASP A 436 9.92 22.72 -36.76
C ASP A 436 9.85 21.98 -35.41
N TYR A 437 8.67 21.44 -35.12
CA TYR A 437 8.35 20.58 -34.00
C TYR A 437 7.85 19.25 -34.56
N PHE A 438 8.49 18.13 -34.20
CA PHE A 438 8.15 16.81 -34.74
C PHE A 438 7.25 16.04 -33.78
N LEU A 439 5.94 16.00 -34.04
CA LEU A 439 4.96 15.36 -33.17
C LEU A 439 4.68 13.90 -33.58
N GLN A 440 4.30 13.06 -32.62
CA GLN A 440 3.72 11.73 -32.83
C GLN A 440 2.26 11.73 -32.41
N VAL A 441 1.36 11.51 -33.36
CA VAL A 441 -0.07 11.35 -33.12
C VAL A 441 -0.37 9.87 -32.97
N VAL A 442 -0.78 9.47 -31.76
CA VAL A 442 -1.05 8.08 -31.39
C VAL A 442 -2.53 7.78 -31.53
N SER A 443 -2.88 6.51 -31.77
CA SER A 443 -4.27 6.07 -31.72
C SER A 443 -4.95 6.50 -30.43
N ALA A 444 -6.20 6.98 -30.52
CA ALA A 444 -7.02 7.26 -29.35
C ALA A 444 -7.52 6.00 -28.64
N ALA A 445 -7.43 4.85 -29.29
CA ALA A 445 -7.82 3.56 -28.74
C ALA A 445 -6.57 2.69 -28.62
N GLU A 446 -6.24 2.29 -27.40
CA GLU A 446 -5.14 1.36 -27.14
C GLU A 446 -5.53 -0.04 -27.60
N PRO A 447 -4.56 -0.86 -28.06
CA PRO A 447 -4.80 -2.27 -28.31
C PRO A 447 -5.40 -2.93 -27.08
N GLU A 448 -6.50 -3.67 -27.25
CA GLU A 448 -7.22 -4.27 -26.13
C GLU A 448 -7.67 -5.69 -26.45
N LEU A 449 -7.80 -6.49 -25.40
CA LEU A 449 -8.41 -7.82 -25.43
C LEU A 449 -9.82 -7.73 -24.83
N ILE A 450 -10.82 -8.15 -25.60
CA ILE A 450 -12.21 -8.20 -25.14
C ILE A 450 -12.69 -9.64 -25.11
N SER A 451 -13.32 -10.02 -24.01
CA SER A 451 -14.01 -11.29 -23.88
C SER A 451 -15.48 -11.15 -24.29
N ASP A 452 -15.92 -11.97 -25.25
CA ASP A 452 -17.32 -12.18 -25.58
C ASP A 452 -17.80 -13.46 -24.87
N PHE A 453 -18.30 -13.29 -23.64
CA PHE A 453 -18.77 -14.40 -22.81
C PHE A 453 -19.87 -15.23 -23.49
N ALA A 454 -20.77 -14.58 -24.25
CA ALA A 454 -21.91 -15.26 -24.86
C ALA A 454 -21.51 -16.23 -25.99
N ASN A 455 -20.43 -15.90 -26.70
CA ASN A 455 -19.90 -16.73 -27.79
C ASN A 455 -18.61 -17.48 -27.40
N HIS A 456 -18.13 -17.30 -26.17
CA HIS A 456 -16.91 -17.89 -25.63
C HIS A 456 -15.69 -17.60 -26.53
N THR A 457 -15.52 -16.33 -26.91
CA THR A 457 -14.48 -15.87 -27.86
C THR A 457 -13.70 -14.68 -27.29
N LEU A 458 -12.38 -14.63 -27.50
CA LEU A 458 -11.56 -13.44 -27.25
C LEU A 458 -11.33 -12.65 -28.55
N TRP A 459 -11.38 -11.33 -28.45
CA TRP A 459 -11.27 -10.40 -29.57
C TRP A 459 -10.12 -9.43 -29.33
N ALA A 460 -9.19 -9.36 -30.26
CA ALA A 460 -8.17 -8.33 -30.34
C ALA A 460 -8.77 -7.10 -31.04
N LYS A 461 -8.93 -5.97 -30.33
CA LYS A 461 -9.43 -4.71 -30.91
C LYS A 461 -8.35 -3.63 -30.95
N ASN A 462 -8.59 -2.64 -31.81
CA ASN A 462 -7.72 -1.46 -32.00
C ASN A 462 -6.31 -1.79 -32.53
N TYR A 463 -6.21 -2.85 -33.35
CA TYR A 463 -5.01 -3.24 -34.09
C TYR A 463 -5.11 -2.90 -35.59
N PRO A 464 -3.99 -2.50 -36.25
CA PRO A 464 -3.99 -2.16 -37.67
C PRO A 464 -4.54 -3.28 -38.56
N GLU A 465 -5.19 -2.92 -39.66
CA GLU A 465 -5.66 -3.89 -40.65
C GLU A 465 -4.47 -4.71 -41.20
N GLY A 466 -4.62 -6.04 -41.25
CA GLY A 466 -3.56 -6.95 -41.68
C GLY A 466 -2.55 -7.34 -40.59
N THR A 467 -2.78 -6.97 -39.33
CA THR A 467 -1.99 -7.45 -38.18
C THR A 467 -2.11 -8.97 -38.06
N GLU A 468 -0.98 -9.65 -37.88
CA GLU A 468 -0.94 -11.08 -37.55
C GLU A 468 -0.94 -11.25 -36.03
N PHE A 469 -1.80 -12.14 -35.54
CA PHE A 469 -2.02 -12.41 -34.13
C PHE A 469 -1.59 -13.83 -33.80
N THR A 470 -0.71 -13.99 -32.81
CA THR A 470 -0.37 -15.29 -32.23
C THR A 470 -0.94 -15.39 -30.82
N TRP A 471 -1.88 -16.29 -30.63
CA TRP A 471 -2.51 -16.62 -29.36
C TRP A 471 -1.80 -17.81 -28.73
N ILE A 472 -1.35 -17.66 -27.48
CA ILE A 472 -0.66 -18.73 -26.74
C ILE A 472 -1.44 -18.99 -25.46
N ALA A 473 -1.91 -20.22 -25.28
CA ALA A 473 -2.56 -20.66 -24.05
C ALA A 473 -1.59 -21.49 -23.21
N GLU A 474 -1.40 -21.12 -21.95
CA GLU A 474 -0.55 -21.83 -20.99
C GLU A 474 -1.32 -22.08 -19.69
N LYS A 475 -1.20 -23.26 -19.08
CA LYS A 475 -1.82 -23.55 -17.78
C LYS A 475 -1.30 -22.56 -16.72
N MET A 476 -2.21 -21.92 -15.97
CA MET A 476 -1.82 -20.84 -15.05
C MET A 476 -0.83 -21.30 -13.96
N ASN A 477 -0.98 -22.50 -13.41
CA ASN A 477 -0.16 -23.01 -12.31
C ASN A 477 1.23 -23.51 -12.71
N THR A 478 1.35 -24.15 -13.88
CA THR A 478 2.58 -24.80 -14.35
C THR A 478 3.30 -24.02 -15.45
N GLY A 479 2.60 -23.16 -16.18
CA GLY A 479 3.09 -22.54 -17.41
C GLY A 479 3.20 -23.53 -18.58
N GLU A 480 2.63 -24.74 -18.46
CA GLU A 480 2.66 -25.73 -19.54
C GLU A 480 1.83 -25.25 -20.73
N ALA A 481 2.42 -25.29 -21.93
CA ALA A 481 1.76 -24.89 -23.16
C ALA A 481 0.61 -25.84 -23.51
N VAL A 482 -0.59 -25.28 -23.68
CA VAL A 482 -1.80 -25.99 -24.09
C VAL A 482 -2.02 -25.86 -25.59
N SER A 483 -1.92 -24.63 -26.11
CA SER A 483 -2.12 -24.37 -27.54
C SER A 483 -1.35 -23.12 -27.99
N SER A 484 -1.09 -23.05 -29.30
CA SER A 484 -0.55 -21.87 -29.97
C SER A 484 -1.20 -21.77 -31.35
N VAL A 485 -1.91 -20.66 -31.60
CA VAL A 485 -2.68 -20.43 -32.83
C VAL A 485 -2.27 -19.10 -33.43
N THR A 486 -1.96 -19.07 -34.72
CA THR A 486 -1.67 -17.82 -35.46
C THR A 486 -2.75 -17.57 -36.50
N GLU A 487 -3.30 -16.36 -36.50
CA GLU A 487 -4.44 -15.96 -37.34
C GLU A 487 -4.43 -14.44 -37.62
N SER A 488 -5.38 -13.94 -38.41
CA SER A 488 -5.41 -12.54 -38.92
C SER A 488 -6.73 -11.79 -38.73
N GLU A 489 -7.77 -12.47 -38.23
CA GLU A 489 -9.06 -11.90 -37.88
C GLU A 489 -9.07 -11.26 -36.48
N GLY A 490 -8.07 -11.56 -35.64
CA GLY A 490 -7.99 -11.06 -34.26
C GLY A 490 -9.01 -11.73 -33.35
N ARG A 491 -9.31 -13.02 -33.57
CA ARG A 491 -10.33 -13.77 -32.84
C ARG A 491 -9.83 -15.15 -32.42
N LEU A 492 -9.99 -15.45 -31.12
CA LEU A 492 -9.71 -16.77 -30.56
C LEU A 492 -10.98 -17.38 -29.97
N GLN A 493 -11.39 -18.55 -30.49
CA GLN A 493 -12.41 -19.37 -29.84
C GLN A 493 -11.79 -20.06 -28.63
N LEU A 494 -12.32 -19.81 -27.43
CA LEU A 494 -11.91 -20.51 -26.22
C LEU A 494 -12.49 -21.95 -26.26
N THR A 495 -11.74 -22.91 -25.73
CA THR A 495 -12.14 -24.32 -25.64
C THR A 495 -11.98 -24.80 -24.20
N GLU A 496 -12.64 -25.90 -23.83
CA GLU A 496 -12.52 -26.50 -22.49
C GLU A 496 -11.07 -26.82 -22.09
N GLU A 497 -10.20 -27.16 -23.06
CA GLU A 497 -8.77 -27.39 -22.77
C GLU A 497 -8.05 -26.13 -22.29
N MET A 498 -8.53 -24.95 -22.71
CA MET A 498 -8.03 -23.62 -22.33
C MET A 498 -8.63 -23.10 -21.02
N ASP A 499 -9.47 -23.87 -20.34
CA ASP A 499 -9.90 -23.52 -18.99
C ASP A 499 -8.71 -23.50 -18.04
N ASN A 500 -8.74 -22.53 -17.14
CA ASN A 500 -7.67 -22.25 -16.18
C ASN A 500 -6.31 -21.95 -16.84
N CYS A 501 -6.34 -21.25 -17.99
CA CYS A 501 -5.15 -20.86 -18.74
C CYS A 501 -4.93 -19.34 -18.77
N LYS A 502 -3.65 -18.96 -18.78
CA LYS A 502 -3.20 -17.64 -19.19
C LYS A 502 -3.14 -17.63 -20.71
N ILE A 503 -3.93 -16.77 -21.33
CA ILE A 503 -3.93 -16.54 -22.78
C ILE A 503 -3.11 -15.29 -23.06
N THR A 504 -2.01 -15.45 -23.80
CA THR A 504 -1.16 -14.35 -24.23
C THR A 504 -1.40 -14.07 -25.71
N LEU A 505 -1.82 -12.85 -26.03
CA LEU A 505 -1.89 -12.34 -27.39
C LEU A 505 -0.55 -11.68 -27.73
N LYS A 506 0.12 -12.18 -28.76
CA LYS A 506 1.27 -11.52 -29.38
C LYS A 506 0.85 -10.96 -30.72
N ALA A 507 1.07 -9.66 -30.92
CA ALA A 507 0.87 -8.99 -32.19
C ALA A 507 2.19 -8.30 -32.59
N VAL A 508 2.62 -8.48 -33.83
CA VAL A 508 3.93 -7.99 -34.29
C VAL A 508 4.02 -6.47 -34.12
N GLY A 509 5.02 -5.99 -33.38
CA GLY A 509 5.23 -4.55 -33.14
C GLY A 509 4.35 -3.96 -32.02
N HIS A 510 3.64 -4.78 -31.27
CA HIS A 510 2.82 -4.38 -30.12
C HIS A 510 3.23 -5.12 -28.84
N GLU A 511 2.91 -4.53 -27.69
CA GLU A 511 3.05 -5.23 -26.40
C GLU A 511 2.12 -6.44 -26.33
N ASN A 512 2.56 -7.45 -25.57
CA ASN A 512 1.75 -8.65 -25.37
C ASN A 512 0.61 -8.32 -24.41
N LEU A 513 -0.61 -8.68 -24.79
CA LEU A 513 -1.77 -8.58 -23.91
C LEU A 513 -2.07 -9.95 -23.29
N THR A 514 -2.54 -9.94 -22.04
CA THR A 514 -2.83 -11.17 -21.28
C THR A 514 -4.29 -11.19 -20.83
N TYR A 515 -4.92 -12.35 -20.99
CA TYR A 515 -6.24 -12.67 -20.45
C TYR A 515 -6.15 -13.95 -19.63
N TYR A 516 -6.77 -13.98 -18.45
CA TYR A 516 -6.83 -15.18 -17.61
C TYR A 516 -8.21 -15.83 -17.78
N ASN A 517 -8.25 -16.98 -18.46
CA ASN A 517 -9.48 -17.74 -18.67
C ASN A 517 -9.71 -18.69 -17.49
N SER A 518 -10.75 -18.44 -16.70
CA SER A 518 -11.13 -19.25 -15.54
C SER A 518 -12.63 -19.14 -15.27
N SER A 519 -13.20 -20.17 -14.66
CA SER A 519 -14.57 -20.17 -14.14
C SER A 519 -14.76 -19.28 -12.92
N LEU A 520 -13.68 -18.93 -12.22
CA LEU A 520 -13.71 -17.98 -11.10
C LEU A 520 -13.10 -16.63 -11.50
N PRO A 521 -13.54 -15.52 -10.89
CA PRO A 521 -12.91 -14.22 -11.10
C PRO A 521 -11.43 -14.24 -10.75
N THR A 522 -10.63 -13.46 -11.49
CA THR A 522 -9.18 -13.39 -11.29
C THR A 522 -8.75 -11.96 -10.96
N LEU A 523 -7.99 -11.81 -9.88
CA LEU A 523 -7.35 -10.56 -9.47
C LEU A 523 -5.87 -10.63 -9.84
N ALA A 524 -5.44 -9.84 -10.82
CA ALA A 524 -4.04 -9.74 -11.21
C ALA A 524 -3.41 -8.47 -10.62
N ILE A 525 -2.42 -8.66 -9.75
CA ILE A 525 -1.74 -7.59 -9.04
C ILE A 525 -0.34 -7.41 -9.63
N THR A 526 -0.01 -6.19 -10.03
CA THR A 526 1.35 -5.81 -10.45
C THR A 526 1.96 -4.88 -9.42
N SER A 527 3.19 -5.14 -8.99
CA SER A 527 3.92 -4.34 -8.00
C SER A 527 5.42 -4.38 -8.25
N PRO A 528 6.16 -3.28 -7.99
CA PRO A 528 7.63 -3.30 -8.02
C PRO A 528 8.24 -4.28 -7.00
N SER A 529 7.51 -4.61 -5.94
CA SER A 529 7.91 -5.63 -4.96
C SER A 529 7.47 -7.01 -5.41
N SER A 530 8.28 -8.04 -5.17
CA SER A 530 7.79 -9.43 -5.28
C SER A 530 6.85 -9.74 -4.12
N ILE A 531 5.96 -10.74 -4.30
CA ILE A 531 5.04 -11.17 -3.23
C ILE A 531 5.78 -11.55 -1.93
N GLY A 532 6.96 -12.14 -2.04
CA GLY A 532 7.81 -12.49 -0.90
C GLY A 532 8.52 -11.30 -0.25
N GLY A 533 8.69 -10.19 -0.97
CA GLY A 533 9.30 -8.94 -0.48
C GLY A 533 8.28 -7.92 0.04
N LEU A 534 6.99 -8.24 0.03
CA LEU A 534 5.95 -7.34 0.53
C LEU A 534 6.07 -7.14 2.06
N PRO A 535 5.93 -5.88 2.54
CA PRO A 535 5.96 -5.60 3.98
C PRO A 535 4.71 -6.12 4.71
N LYS A 536 4.80 -6.26 6.04
CA LYS A 536 3.64 -6.54 6.93
C LYS A 536 3.08 -5.27 7.59
N SER A 537 3.96 -4.36 8.01
CA SER A 537 3.59 -3.14 8.75
C SER A 537 3.23 -1.96 7.84
N SER A 538 3.85 -1.83 6.68
CA SER A 538 3.56 -0.80 5.68
C SER A 538 2.88 -1.38 4.44
N TYR A 539 2.55 -0.53 3.47
CA TYR A 539 2.00 -0.93 2.18
C TYR A 539 3.01 -0.66 1.06
N ALA A 540 3.15 -1.62 0.14
CA ALA A 540 3.79 -1.40 -1.14
C ALA A 540 2.77 -0.85 -2.14
N LYS A 541 3.23 -0.09 -3.14
CA LYS A 541 2.39 0.33 -4.25
C LYS A 541 2.19 -0.84 -5.22
N GLY A 542 1.01 -0.91 -5.81
CA GLY A 542 0.70 -1.85 -6.88
C GLY A 542 -0.43 -1.33 -7.76
N PHE A 543 -0.83 -2.16 -8.70
CA PHE A 543 -1.93 -1.94 -9.62
C PHE A 543 -2.75 -3.23 -9.70
N LEU A 544 -4.07 -3.12 -9.72
CA LEU A 544 -4.97 -4.28 -9.75
C LEU A 544 -5.77 -4.27 -11.04
N ASN A 545 -5.60 -5.31 -11.84
CA ASN A 545 -6.50 -5.63 -12.96
C ASN A 545 -7.50 -6.71 -12.51
N VAL A 546 -8.79 -6.47 -12.75
CA VAL A 546 -9.87 -7.43 -12.47
C VAL A 546 -10.31 -8.13 -13.76
N TYR A 547 -10.26 -9.45 -13.77
CA TYR A 547 -10.81 -10.29 -14.83
C TYR A 547 -12.08 -10.96 -14.33
N THR A 548 -13.21 -10.63 -14.95
CA THR A 548 -14.54 -11.09 -14.54
C THR A 548 -14.97 -12.36 -15.27
N THR A 549 -15.99 -13.02 -14.73
CA THR A 549 -16.76 -14.06 -15.43
C THR A 549 -18.11 -13.50 -15.87
N GLU A 550 -18.93 -14.29 -16.56
CA GLU A 550 -20.26 -13.85 -17.01
C GLU A 550 -21.14 -13.37 -15.83
N GLU A 551 -21.10 -14.09 -14.71
CA GLU A 551 -21.85 -13.78 -13.49
C GLU A 551 -21.45 -12.42 -12.91
N TYR A 552 -20.16 -12.08 -12.95
CA TYR A 552 -19.59 -10.89 -12.31
C TYR A 552 -19.19 -9.77 -13.27
N ARG A 553 -19.65 -9.81 -14.54
CA ARG A 553 -19.25 -8.92 -15.64
C ARG A 553 -19.40 -7.40 -15.42
N LYS A 554 -20.07 -6.97 -14.35
CA LYS A 554 -20.25 -5.55 -14.00
C LYS A 554 -19.15 -5.01 -13.10
N THR A 555 -18.24 -5.86 -12.64
CA THR A 555 -17.15 -5.47 -11.75
C THR A 555 -15.97 -4.99 -12.58
N GLU A 556 -15.81 -3.68 -12.66
CA GLU A 556 -14.66 -3.06 -13.31
C GLU A 556 -13.87 -2.31 -12.25
N TYR A 557 -12.63 -2.75 -12.00
CA TYR A 557 -11.64 -2.01 -11.22
C TYR A 557 -10.28 -2.24 -11.87
N ASP A 558 -9.69 -1.17 -12.38
CA ASP A 558 -8.40 -1.19 -13.05
C ASP A 558 -7.62 0.06 -12.65
N ASP A 559 -7.07 0.04 -11.43
CA ASP A 559 -6.48 1.22 -10.82
C ASP A 559 -5.37 0.85 -9.83
N ALA A 560 -4.65 1.87 -9.38
CA ALA A 560 -3.65 1.77 -8.34
C ALA A 560 -4.26 1.19 -7.06
N ILE A 561 -3.43 0.37 -6.41
CA ILE A 561 -3.72 -0.20 -5.09
C ILE A 561 -2.49 -0.09 -4.21
N GLN A 562 -2.73 -0.26 -2.91
CA GLN A 562 -1.71 -0.50 -1.91
C GLN A 562 -1.84 -1.95 -1.46
N VAL A 563 -0.75 -2.71 -1.45
CA VAL A 563 -0.75 -4.14 -1.09
C VAL A 563 0.28 -4.45 -0.01
N LYS A 564 -0.08 -5.35 0.92
CA LYS A 564 0.82 -5.85 1.97
C LYS A 564 0.49 -7.27 2.38
N VAL A 565 1.43 -7.94 3.04
CA VAL A 565 1.16 -9.24 3.70
C VAL A 565 0.35 -9.00 4.97
N ARG A 566 -0.60 -9.88 5.25
CA ARG A 566 -1.41 -9.84 6.49
C ARG A 566 -1.27 -11.12 7.31
N GLY A 567 -1.91 -11.12 8.48
CA GLY A 567 -1.97 -12.28 9.38
C GLY A 567 -0.75 -12.38 10.29
N ASN A 568 -0.85 -13.27 11.27
CA ASN A 568 0.21 -13.51 12.25
C ASN A 568 1.00 -14.75 11.86
N THR A 569 0.48 -15.94 12.10
CA THR A 569 1.12 -17.20 11.69
C THR A 569 1.12 -17.37 10.17
N THR A 570 -0.03 -17.10 9.54
CA THR A 570 -0.24 -17.28 8.09
C THR A 570 0.60 -16.34 7.23
N ALA A 571 1.06 -15.20 7.77
CA ALA A 571 2.00 -14.32 7.09
C ALA A 571 3.30 -15.03 6.69
N TYR A 572 3.68 -16.09 7.43
CA TYR A 572 4.91 -16.85 7.22
C TYR A 572 4.73 -18.11 6.36
N ALA A 573 3.52 -18.40 5.90
CA ALA A 573 3.25 -19.51 4.98
C ALA A 573 3.92 -19.28 3.60
N GLU A 574 4.10 -20.36 2.83
CA GLU A 574 4.61 -20.25 1.45
C GLU A 574 3.63 -19.48 0.57
N LYS A 575 2.34 -19.78 0.70
CA LYS A 575 1.25 -19.00 0.12
C LYS A 575 0.85 -17.87 1.07
N ARG A 576 1.22 -16.64 0.70
CA ARG A 576 1.05 -15.44 1.54
C ARG A 576 -0.38 -14.89 1.47
N PRO A 577 -1.09 -14.70 2.59
CA PRO A 577 -2.34 -13.93 2.59
C PRO A 577 -2.05 -12.43 2.43
N LEU A 578 -2.90 -11.73 1.68
CA LEU A 578 -2.69 -10.33 1.32
C LEU A 578 -3.79 -9.45 1.89
N ARG A 579 -3.46 -8.18 2.15
CA ARG A 579 -4.43 -7.10 2.32
C ARG A 579 -4.20 -6.10 1.19
N ILE A 580 -5.25 -5.78 0.46
CA ILE A 580 -5.24 -4.78 -0.61
C ILE A 580 -6.08 -3.59 -0.17
N LYS A 581 -5.58 -2.39 -0.43
CA LYS A 581 -6.30 -1.13 -0.24
C LYS A 581 -6.44 -0.46 -1.59
N LEU A 582 -7.68 -0.26 -2.02
CA LEU A 582 -8.02 0.40 -3.26
C LEU A 582 -7.80 1.92 -3.14
N ASP A 583 -7.42 2.57 -4.23
CA ASP A 583 -7.31 4.03 -4.27
C ASP A 583 -8.69 4.67 -4.14
N THR A 584 -9.66 4.13 -4.90
CA THR A 584 -11.08 4.53 -4.86
C THR A 584 -11.96 3.44 -4.24
N ARG A 585 -13.06 3.83 -3.59
CA ARG A 585 -13.99 2.88 -2.97
C ARG A 585 -14.77 2.20 -4.11
N ALA A 586 -14.66 0.88 -4.22
CA ALA A 586 -15.30 0.13 -5.30
C ALA A 586 -15.98 -1.13 -4.76
N ASP A 587 -16.98 -1.60 -5.48
CA ASP A 587 -17.66 -2.86 -5.21
C ASP A 587 -16.97 -3.96 -6.02
N LEU A 588 -16.26 -4.86 -5.35
CA LEU A 588 -15.64 -6.00 -6.00
C LEU A 588 -16.61 -7.17 -5.98
N PHE A 589 -17.14 -7.52 -7.15
CA PHE A 589 -17.98 -8.70 -7.38
C PHE A 589 -19.33 -8.71 -6.65
N GLY A 590 -19.85 -7.54 -6.29
CA GLY A 590 -21.14 -7.40 -5.62
C GLY A 590 -21.09 -7.66 -4.12
N LEU A 591 -19.89 -7.70 -3.53
CA LEU A 591 -19.67 -7.92 -2.10
C LEU A 591 -19.90 -6.65 -1.26
N GLY A 592 -20.09 -5.49 -1.91
CA GLY A 592 -20.25 -4.20 -1.25
C GLY A 592 -19.10 -3.24 -1.56
N LYS A 593 -19.37 -1.94 -1.50
CA LYS A 593 -18.36 -0.91 -1.79
C LYS A 593 -17.37 -0.82 -0.65
N SER A 594 -16.09 -1.04 -0.92
CA SER A 594 -15.02 -0.92 0.09
C SER A 594 -13.72 -0.42 -0.51
N LYS A 595 -12.88 0.19 0.32
CA LYS A 595 -11.46 0.39 0.00
C LYS A 595 -10.59 -0.73 0.54
N HIS A 596 -11.07 -1.54 1.49
CA HIS A 596 -10.22 -2.37 2.33
C HIS A 596 -10.58 -3.85 2.20
N TRP A 597 -9.84 -4.55 1.35
CA TRP A 597 -10.09 -5.95 1.05
C TRP A 597 -8.95 -6.84 1.54
N VAL A 598 -9.28 -8.10 1.76
CA VAL A 598 -8.36 -9.12 2.22
C VAL A 598 -8.49 -10.35 1.34
N LEU A 599 -7.34 -10.93 1.02
CA LEU A 599 -7.22 -12.17 0.26
C LEU A 599 -6.70 -13.22 1.23
N LEU A 600 -7.61 -14.03 1.75
CA LEU A 600 -7.28 -15.13 2.63
C LEU A 600 -6.73 -16.28 1.80
N ALA A 601 -5.48 -16.63 2.06
CA ALA A 601 -4.79 -17.70 1.34
C ALA A 601 -5.39 -19.08 1.61
N ASN A 602 -6.12 -19.24 2.72
CA ASN A 602 -6.61 -20.52 3.26
C ASN A 602 -5.53 -21.61 3.24
N TYR A 603 -4.27 -21.24 3.43
CA TYR A 603 -3.14 -22.13 3.16
C TYR A 603 -3.15 -23.38 4.06
N TYR A 604 -3.55 -23.24 5.32
CA TYR A 604 -3.66 -24.36 6.25
C TYR A 604 -5.02 -25.06 6.18
N ASP A 605 -6.02 -24.47 5.53
CA ASP A 605 -7.33 -25.09 5.30
C ASP A 605 -7.28 -25.97 4.05
N ARG A 606 -7.21 -27.28 4.28
CA ARG A 606 -7.07 -28.24 3.18
C ARG A 606 -8.33 -28.41 2.33
N SER A 607 -9.49 -27.98 2.79
CA SER A 607 -10.67 -27.94 1.92
C SER A 607 -10.82 -26.59 1.21
N ASN A 608 -10.12 -25.54 1.68
CA ASN A 608 -10.37 -24.13 1.39
C ASN A 608 -11.74 -23.59 1.85
N LEU A 609 -12.64 -24.42 2.36
CA LEU A 609 -14.07 -24.10 2.55
C LEU A 609 -14.44 -23.59 3.94
N ARG A 610 -13.60 -23.78 4.97
CA ARG A 610 -14.03 -23.57 6.38
C ARG A 610 -14.38 -22.12 6.67
N ASN A 611 -13.53 -21.18 6.23
CA ASN A 611 -13.82 -19.75 6.35
C ASN A 611 -15.09 -19.38 5.59
N LYS A 612 -15.24 -19.79 4.33
CA LYS A 612 -16.43 -19.47 3.52
C LYS A 612 -17.72 -19.94 4.19
N LEU A 613 -17.79 -21.22 4.56
CA LEU A 613 -19.00 -21.83 5.14
C LEU A 613 -19.36 -21.24 6.51
N SER A 614 -18.37 -20.96 7.35
CA SER A 614 -18.61 -20.36 8.66
C SER A 614 -19.02 -18.89 8.57
N TYR A 615 -18.48 -18.13 7.61
CA TYR A 615 -18.88 -16.74 7.36
C TYR A 615 -20.32 -16.70 6.82
N ASP A 616 -20.64 -17.54 5.83
CA ASP A 616 -21.99 -17.64 5.27
C ASP A 616 -23.01 -18.06 6.33
N LEU A 617 -22.69 -19.04 7.18
CA LEU A 617 -23.56 -19.46 8.26
C LEU A 617 -23.78 -18.29 9.25
N GLY A 618 -22.72 -17.61 9.67
CA GLY A 618 -22.82 -16.45 10.56
C GLY A 618 -23.72 -15.35 10.00
N LEU A 619 -23.54 -14.99 8.72
CA LEU A 619 -24.39 -14.02 8.02
C LEU A 619 -25.84 -14.49 7.93
N SER A 620 -26.07 -15.78 7.65
CA SER A 620 -27.43 -16.35 7.56
C SER A 620 -28.18 -16.32 8.89
N LEU A 621 -27.45 -16.28 10.01
CA LEU A 621 -28.00 -16.14 11.36
C LEU A 621 -28.23 -14.68 11.76
N GLY A 622 -27.74 -13.72 10.97
CA GLY A 622 -27.87 -12.29 11.22
C GLY A 622 -26.69 -11.66 11.95
N LEU A 623 -25.56 -12.36 12.08
CA LEU A 623 -24.34 -11.76 12.61
C LEU A 623 -23.79 -10.72 11.64
N ALA A 624 -23.20 -9.66 12.19
CA ALA A 624 -22.36 -8.75 11.42
C ALA A 624 -21.20 -9.52 10.77
N GLY A 625 -20.73 -9.08 9.61
CA GLY A 625 -19.61 -9.71 8.92
C GLY A 625 -19.53 -9.35 7.45
N CYS A 626 -18.50 -9.89 6.79
CA CYS A 626 -18.25 -9.63 5.38
C CYS A 626 -18.73 -10.79 4.51
N GLN A 627 -19.37 -10.47 3.40
CA GLN A 627 -19.53 -11.44 2.31
C GLN A 627 -18.16 -11.84 1.76
N SER A 628 -18.08 -13.02 1.17
CA SER A 628 -16.83 -13.54 0.64
C SER A 628 -17.00 -14.32 -0.66
N LEU A 629 -15.97 -14.28 -1.52
CA LEU A 629 -15.96 -14.90 -2.84
C LEU A 629 -14.62 -15.56 -3.11
N PHE A 630 -14.63 -16.74 -3.73
CA PHE A 630 -13.39 -17.36 -4.20
C PHE A 630 -12.89 -16.69 -5.48
N VAL A 631 -11.60 -16.36 -5.49
CA VAL A 631 -10.94 -15.71 -6.63
C VAL A 631 -9.57 -16.33 -6.88
N ASN A 632 -9.13 -16.31 -8.13
CA ASN A 632 -7.73 -16.58 -8.45
C ASN A 632 -6.90 -15.32 -8.23
N VAL A 633 -5.69 -15.47 -7.71
CA VAL A 633 -4.74 -14.36 -7.58
C VAL A 633 -3.54 -14.60 -8.47
N ILE A 634 -3.24 -13.61 -9.31
CA ILE A 634 -1.99 -13.50 -10.05
C ILE A 634 -1.18 -12.36 -9.44
N PHE A 635 0.12 -12.56 -9.22
CA PHE A 635 1.00 -11.51 -8.70
C PHE A 635 2.23 -11.39 -9.58
N ASN A 636 2.45 -10.24 -10.21
CA ASN A 636 3.50 -9.99 -11.20
C ASN A 636 3.55 -11.06 -12.31
N GLY A 637 2.38 -11.48 -12.79
CA GLY A 637 2.23 -12.52 -13.82
C GLY A 637 2.29 -13.96 -13.31
N ASP A 638 2.66 -14.20 -12.05
CA ASP A 638 2.74 -15.53 -11.45
C ASP A 638 1.44 -15.94 -10.76
N TYR A 639 0.91 -17.12 -11.09
CA TYR A 639 -0.25 -17.68 -10.39
C TYR A 639 0.07 -18.01 -8.93
N CYS A 640 -0.66 -17.35 -8.03
CA CYS A 640 -0.52 -17.48 -6.58
C CYS A 640 -1.54 -18.45 -5.97
N GLY A 641 -2.53 -18.94 -6.72
CA GLY A 641 -3.54 -19.88 -6.21
C GLY A 641 -4.93 -19.27 -6.05
N LEU A 642 -5.80 -20.11 -5.49
CA LEU A 642 -7.19 -19.80 -5.12
C LEU A 642 -7.24 -19.10 -3.76
N TYR A 643 -7.79 -17.90 -3.67
CA TYR A 643 -7.95 -17.14 -2.42
C TYR A 643 -9.42 -16.94 -2.11
N LEU A 644 -9.74 -16.70 -0.84
CA LEU A 644 -11.04 -16.19 -0.43
C LEU A 644 -10.93 -14.67 -0.26
N LEU A 645 -11.58 -13.93 -1.14
CA LEU A 645 -11.73 -12.47 -1.09
C LEU A 645 -12.86 -12.11 -0.13
N CYS A 646 -12.60 -11.19 0.78
CA CYS A 646 -13.64 -10.51 1.55
C CYS A 646 -13.19 -9.12 2.00
N GLU A 647 -14.09 -8.36 2.60
CA GLU A 647 -13.72 -7.11 3.26
C GLU A 647 -12.87 -7.39 4.51
N SER A 648 -12.01 -6.44 4.88
CA SER A 648 -11.37 -6.51 6.20
C SER A 648 -12.44 -6.37 7.29
N ILE A 649 -12.26 -7.04 8.43
CA ILE A 649 -13.01 -6.68 9.64
C ILE A 649 -12.60 -5.27 10.07
N ARG A 650 -13.58 -4.37 10.15
CA ARG A 650 -13.45 -2.95 10.51
C ARG A 650 -14.84 -2.36 10.70
N VAL A 651 -14.89 -1.17 11.31
CA VAL A 651 -16.09 -0.33 11.33
C VAL A 651 -16.34 0.20 9.92
N ASP A 652 -17.38 -0.32 9.29
CA ASP A 652 -17.86 0.03 7.95
C ASP A 652 -19.32 -0.44 7.82
N GLU A 653 -20.13 0.27 7.04
CA GLU A 653 -21.57 0.03 6.86
C GLU A 653 -21.89 -1.41 6.41
N ASN A 654 -20.99 -2.07 5.68
CA ASN A 654 -21.20 -3.44 5.18
C ASN A 654 -20.61 -4.53 6.08
N VAL A 655 -19.85 -4.19 7.12
CA VAL A 655 -19.09 -5.17 7.93
C VAL A 655 -19.47 -5.10 9.40
N VAL A 656 -19.26 -3.94 10.04
CA VAL A 656 -19.67 -3.64 11.42
C VAL A 656 -20.15 -2.20 11.43
N ASP A 657 -21.48 -2.04 11.34
CA ASP A 657 -22.14 -0.74 11.27
C ASP A 657 -22.36 -0.18 12.68
N ILE A 658 -21.35 0.54 13.18
CA ILE A 658 -21.37 1.25 14.47
C ILE A 658 -20.81 2.65 14.30
N PHE A 659 -20.97 3.51 15.30
CA PHE A 659 -20.41 4.86 15.27
C PHE A 659 -18.89 4.87 15.02
N ASN A 660 -18.45 5.52 13.94
CA ASN A 660 -17.05 5.56 13.53
C ASN A 660 -16.33 6.82 14.03
N TRP A 661 -15.59 6.70 15.14
CA TRP A 661 -14.81 7.80 15.72
C TRP A 661 -13.66 8.28 14.81
N GLU A 662 -13.04 7.38 14.05
CA GLU A 662 -11.91 7.70 13.18
C GLU A 662 -12.36 8.45 11.93
N GLU A 663 -13.47 8.04 11.32
CA GLU A 663 -14.10 8.77 10.21
C GLU A 663 -14.62 10.13 10.70
N THR A 664 -15.17 10.19 11.93
CA THR A 664 -15.59 11.46 12.55
C THR A 664 -14.41 12.41 12.71
N ALA A 665 -13.24 11.93 13.14
CA ALA A 665 -12.01 12.72 13.20
C ALA A 665 -11.61 13.29 11.82
N GLU A 666 -11.71 12.48 10.77
CA GLU A 666 -11.43 12.91 9.39
C GLU A 666 -12.41 13.98 8.91
N LYS A 667 -13.71 13.82 9.19
CA LYS A 667 -14.76 14.81 8.87
C LYS A 667 -14.53 16.14 9.60
N ILE A 668 -14.18 16.11 10.88
CA ILE A 668 -13.88 17.32 11.66
C ILE A 668 -12.64 18.01 11.10
N ALA A 669 -11.54 17.26 10.86
CA ALA A 669 -10.32 17.82 10.30
C ALA A 669 -10.55 18.46 8.92
N ALA A 670 -11.40 17.84 8.09
CA ALA A 670 -11.80 18.42 6.80
C ALA A 670 -12.61 19.72 6.96
N ALA A 671 -13.54 19.77 7.93
CA ALA A 671 -14.32 20.98 8.22
C ALA A 671 -13.45 22.13 8.76
N ILE A 672 -12.49 21.84 9.64
CA ILE A 672 -11.49 22.79 10.12
C ILE A 672 -10.62 23.27 8.96
N ALA A 673 -10.08 22.35 8.16
CA ALA A 673 -9.23 22.71 7.03
C ALA A 673 -9.92 23.64 6.03
N TRP A 674 -11.19 23.36 5.73
CA TRP A 674 -11.99 24.19 4.83
C TRP A 674 -12.21 25.60 5.38
N ARG A 675 -12.52 25.73 6.67
CA ARG A 675 -12.84 27.04 7.27
C ARG A 675 -11.58 27.86 7.57
N GLU A 676 -10.50 27.22 8.01
CA GLU A 676 -9.25 27.87 8.40
C GLU A 676 -8.25 28.01 7.24
N GLY A 677 -8.58 27.48 6.05
CA GLY A 677 -7.73 27.56 4.87
C GLY A 677 -6.45 26.72 4.97
N LEU A 678 -6.53 25.56 5.62
CA LEU A 678 -5.39 24.64 5.74
C LEU A 678 -5.12 23.94 4.40
N SER A 679 -3.84 23.71 4.10
CA SER A 679 -3.44 22.90 2.94
C SER A 679 -3.83 21.43 3.10
N GLU A 680 -3.82 20.68 2.00
CA GLU A 680 -4.17 19.24 2.01
C GLU A 680 -3.26 18.42 2.95
N ILE A 681 -1.96 18.74 2.99
CA ILE A 681 -1.00 18.08 3.91
C ILE A 681 -1.38 18.37 5.36
N GLN A 682 -1.69 19.64 5.69
CA GLN A 682 -2.09 20.02 7.04
C GLN A 682 -3.42 19.38 7.46
N LYS A 683 -4.38 19.23 6.53
CA LYS A 683 -5.63 18.49 6.76
C LYS A 683 -5.35 17.03 7.11
N LEU A 684 -4.51 16.35 6.33
CA LEU A 684 -4.14 14.95 6.56
C LEU A 684 -3.39 14.77 7.89
N GLU A 685 -2.45 15.67 8.21
CA GLU A 685 -1.74 15.68 9.49
C GLU A 685 -2.70 15.93 10.67
N LEU A 686 -3.65 16.86 10.53
CA LEU A 686 -4.64 17.15 11.56
C LEU A 686 -5.55 15.93 11.80
N ALA A 687 -6.08 15.32 10.72
CA ALA A 687 -6.89 14.12 10.81
C ALA A 687 -6.14 12.98 11.51
N GLN A 688 -4.87 12.76 11.17
CA GLN A 688 -4.04 11.75 11.82
C GLN A 688 -3.84 12.04 13.31
N LYS A 689 -3.50 13.29 13.68
CA LYS A 689 -3.35 13.69 15.09
C LYS A 689 -4.65 13.53 15.89
N MET A 690 -5.80 13.81 15.28
CA MET A 690 -7.11 13.63 15.93
C MET A 690 -7.47 12.16 16.13
N LYS A 691 -7.10 11.28 15.20
CA LYS A 691 -7.24 9.82 15.36
C LYS A 691 -6.32 9.28 16.46
N GLU A 692 -5.09 9.79 16.54
CA GLU A 692 -4.09 9.39 17.53
C GLU A 692 -4.37 9.95 18.94
N ASN A 693 -5.18 11.01 19.06
CA ASN A 693 -5.51 11.65 20.34
C ASN A 693 -7.00 12.00 20.41
N LEU A 694 -7.78 11.11 21.03
CA LEU A 694 -9.24 11.21 21.14
C LEU A 694 -9.73 12.09 22.31
N SER A 695 -8.86 12.91 22.91
CA SER A 695 -9.27 13.81 24.02
C SER A 695 -10.36 14.81 23.62
N TRP A 696 -10.50 15.11 22.33
CA TRP A 696 -11.53 15.99 21.78
C TRP A 696 -12.95 15.44 21.91
N VAL A 697 -13.11 14.11 21.99
CA VAL A 697 -14.43 13.44 22.08
C VAL A 697 -15.20 13.92 23.30
N THR A 698 -14.54 14.02 24.46
CA THR A 698 -15.21 14.45 25.72
C THR A 698 -14.93 15.90 26.09
N SER A 699 -13.78 16.46 25.70
CA SER A 699 -13.46 17.86 26.00
C SER A 699 -14.14 18.85 25.05
N GLY A 700 -14.55 18.42 23.85
CA GLY A 700 -15.06 19.28 22.79
C GLY A 700 -14.00 20.19 22.15
N ILE A 701 -12.71 19.99 22.46
CA ILE A 701 -11.61 20.86 22.02
C ILE A 701 -10.44 20.01 21.50
N PHE A 702 -9.84 20.42 20.38
CA PHE A 702 -8.58 19.85 19.88
C PHE A 702 -7.58 20.95 19.52
N GLY A 703 -6.49 21.06 20.28
CA GLY A 703 -5.53 22.16 20.11
C GLY A 703 -6.20 23.51 20.41
N GLU A 704 -6.28 24.38 19.40
CA GLU A 704 -6.96 25.67 19.48
C GLU A 704 -8.42 25.63 18.97
N TYR A 705 -8.87 24.49 18.43
CA TYR A 705 -10.17 24.36 17.80
C TYR A 705 -11.23 23.88 18.79
N THR A 706 -12.32 24.63 18.92
CA THR A 706 -13.56 24.16 19.57
C THR A 706 -14.37 23.37 18.55
N ILE A 707 -14.53 22.06 18.75
CA ILE A 707 -15.07 21.15 17.72
C ILE A 707 -16.50 21.51 17.31
N SER A 708 -17.34 21.94 18.26
CA SER A 708 -18.73 22.33 17.99
C SER A 708 -18.87 23.53 17.05
N ASP A 709 -17.80 24.30 16.82
CA ASP A 709 -17.83 25.36 15.83
C ASP A 709 -17.81 24.79 14.40
N TYR A 710 -17.21 23.61 14.19
CA TYR A 710 -16.96 23.00 12.88
C TYR A 710 -17.83 21.78 12.58
N TYR A 711 -18.30 21.07 13.61
CA TYR A 711 -19.01 19.81 13.48
C TYR A 711 -20.11 19.67 14.53
N ASP A 712 -21.21 19.00 14.19
CA ASP A 712 -22.28 18.72 15.14
C ASP A 712 -21.86 17.62 16.12
N THR A 713 -21.71 17.99 17.38
CA THR A 713 -21.28 17.07 18.45
C THR A 713 -22.44 16.45 19.20
N SER A 714 -23.70 16.66 18.79
CA SER A 714 -24.86 16.13 19.52
C SER A 714 -24.91 14.60 19.53
N SER A 715 -24.26 13.95 18.56
CA SER A 715 -24.13 12.49 18.46
C SER A 715 -22.96 11.92 19.26
N PHE A 716 -22.12 12.77 19.87
CA PHE A 716 -20.96 12.26 20.60
C PHE A 716 -21.42 11.63 21.91
N ASN A 717 -21.33 10.32 21.97
CA ASN A 717 -21.64 9.55 23.15
C ASN A 717 -20.61 8.43 23.32
N ILE A 718 -19.86 8.48 24.41
CA ILE A 718 -18.81 7.50 24.70
C ILE A 718 -19.35 6.11 25.04
N THR A 719 -20.66 5.91 25.03
CA THR A 719 -21.26 4.60 25.29
C THR A 719 -20.99 3.58 24.18
N GLY A 720 -20.47 3.99 23.02
CA GLY A 720 -20.19 3.06 21.92
C GLY A 720 -19.25 3.57 20.84
N GLY A 721 -19.32 2.92 19.68
CA GLY A 721 -18.34 3.05 18.59
C GLY A 721 -17.08 2.23 18.84
N TYR A 722 -17.22 1.06 19.48
CA TYR A 722 -16.11 0.18 19.83
C TYR A 722 -16.15 -1.12 19.02
N LEU A 723 -15.12 -1.38 18.24
CA LEU A 723 -14.82 -2.70 17.69
C LEU A 723 -13.73 -3.34 18.54
N ILE A 724 -14.02 -4.54 19.07
CA ILE A 724 -13.24 -5.21 20.11
C ILE A 724 -12.85 -6.60 19.60
N GLU A 725 -11.64 -7.02 19.93
CA GLU A 725 -11.13 -8.35 19.63
C GLU A 725 -10.56 -8.98 20.89
N ASN A 726 -10.99 -10.20 21.18
CA ASN A 726 -10.31 -11.07 22.11
C ASN A 726 -9.23 -11.86 21.37
N ASP A 727 -7.96 -11.55 21.67
CA ASP A 727 -6.80 -12.23 21.09
C ASP A 727 -5.61 -12.27 22.08
N ASP A 728 -4.92 -13.40 22.08
CA ASP A 728 -3.76 -13.67 22.91
C ASP A 728 -2.45 -12.98 22.46
N TYR A 729 -2.32 -12.60 21.18
CA TYR A 729 -1.17 -11.82 20.68
C TYR A 729 -1.02 -10.51 21.45
N TYR A 730 -2.15 -9.90 21.85
CA TYR A 730 -2.20 -8.75 22.75
C TYR A 730 -1.27 -7.61 22.30
N ASP A 731 -1.22 -7.34 21.00
CA ASP A 731 -0.23 -6.49 20.33
C ASP A 731 -0.78 -5.14 19.84
N GLU A 732 -2.09 -4.91 19.92
CA GLU A 732 -2.69 -3.60 19.62
C GLU A 732 -2.27 -2.49 20.60
N ILE A 733 -2.38 -1.23 20.16
CA ILE A 733 -2.08 -0.06 21.00
C ILE A 733 -3.09 0.04 22.14
N SER A 734 -4.38 -0.02 21.81
CA SER A 734 -5.46 0.04 22.78
C SER A 734 -5.89 -1.35 23.19
N LYS A 735 -5.61 -1.71 24.44
CA LYS A 735 -5.93 -3.02 25.02
C LYS A 735 -6.06 -2.96 26.54
N PHE A 736 -6.75 -3.93 27.11
CA PHE A 736 -6.85 -4.12 28.57
C PHE A 736 -7.15 -5.58 28.91
N THR A 737 -7.02 -5.91 30.19
CA THR A 737 -7.39 -7.22 30.73
C THR A 737 -8.44 -7.00 31.81
N THR A 738 -9.48 -7.81 31.83
CA THR A 738 -10.53 -7.77 32.87
C THR A 738 -10.07 -8.46 34.15
N ASP A 739 -10.81 -8.30 35.25
CA ASP A 739 -10.45 -8.94 36.52
C ASP A 739 -10.53 -10.48 36.45
N HIS A 740 -11.37 -11.04 35.55
CA HIS A 740 -11.42 -12.47 35.24
C HIS A 740 -10.37 -12.92 34.21
N GLY A 741 -9.44 -12.03 33.81
CA GLY A 741 -8.29 -12.37 32.98
C GLY A 741 -8.57 -12.40 31.47
N MET A 742 -9.73 -11.90 31.02
CA MET A 742 -10.03 -11.79 29.59
C MET A 742 -9.17 -10.71 28.96
N LYS A 743 -8.43 -11.05 27.91
CA LYS A 743 -7.58 -10.12 27.16
C LYS A 743 -8.38 -9.51 26.02
N LEU A 744 -8.55 -8.20 26.02
CA LEU A 744 -9.34 -7.47 25.01
C LEU A 744 -8.51 -6.37 24.36
N MET A 745 -8.59 -6.29 23.05
CA MET A 745 -7.98 -5.26 22.21
C MET A 745 -9.09 -4.45 21.55
N VAL A 746 -8.90 -3.14 21.45
CA VAL A 746 -9.85 -2.24 20.78
C VAL A 746 -9.28 -1.93 19.41
N GLN A 747 -9.84 -2.59 18.40
CA GLN A 747 -9.46 -2.45 16.99
C GLN A 747 -9.92 -1.11 16.42
N SER A 748 -11.06 -0.60 16.89
CA SER A 748 -11.51 0.75 16.57
C SER A 748 -12.25 1.38 17.76
N PRO A 749 -11.94 2.63 18.14
CA PRO A 749 -10.83 3.42 17.60
C PRO A 749 -9.47 2.93 18.11
N GLU A 750 -8.46 2.86 17.23
CA GLU A 750 -7.13 2.27 17.51
C GLU A 750 -6.44 2.92 18.72
N PHE A 751 -6.65 4.22 18.92
CA PHE A 751 -6.07 5.03 20.01
C PHE A 751 -7.07 5.36 21.13
N PHE A 752 -8.11 4.53 21.29
CA PHE A 752 -9.10 4.58 22.37
C PHE A 752 -8.52 4.95 23.75
N SER A 753 -7.37 4.35 24.10
CA SER A 753 -6.70 4.57 25.39
C SER A 753 -6.25 6.02 25.67
N THR A 754 -6.20 6.88 24.65
CA THR A 754 -5.85 8.30 24.81
C THR A 754 -6.96 9.15 25.41
N ASN A 755 -8.21 8.69 25.35
CA ASN A 755 -9.33 9.29 26.08
C ASN A 755 -9.62 8.46 27.35
N LYS A 756 -9.30 9.00 28.52
CA LYS A 756 -9.44 8.29 29.81
C LYS A 756 -10.89 8.01 30.20
N GLU A 757 -11.85 8.81 29.73
CA GLU A 757 -13.26 8.63 30.06
C GLU A 757 -13.87 7.52 29.22
N MET A 758 -13.59 7.51 27.91
CA MET A 758 -13.91 6.37 27.02
C MET A 758 -13.27 5.08 27.55
N ALA A 759 -11.96 5.14 27.87
CA ALA A 759 -11.19 4.03 28.44
C ALA A 759 -11.80 3.46 29.72
N ARG A 760 -12.29 4.32 30.61
CA ARG A 760 -12.94 3.89 31.83
C ARG A 760 -14.31 3.30 31.55
N TYR A 761 -15.13 3.97 30.74
CA TYR A 761 -16.48 3.51 30.42
C TYR A 761 -16.50 2.07 29.89
N LEU A 762 -15.72 1.75 28.86
CA LEU A 762 -15.76 0.41 28.24
C LEU A 762 -15.29 -0.67 29.21
N LYS A 763 -14.25 -0.36 30.02
CA LYS A 763 -13.72 -1.28 31.03
C LYS A 763 -14.75 -1.56 32.11
N ASP A 764 -15.35 -0.51 32.66
CA ASP A 764 -16.38 -0.64 33.70
C ASP A 764 -17.63 -1.35 33.15
N TYR A 765 -18.00 -1.09 31.90
CA TYR A 765 -19.12 -1.78 31.23
C TYR A 765 -18.88 -3.29 31.13
N ILE A 766 -17.71 -3.69 30.63
CA ILE A 766 -17.36 -5.12 30.47
C ILE A 766 -17.13 -5.77 31.84
N GLN A 767 -16.55 -5.05 32.81
CA GLN A 767 -16.38 -5.57 34.17
C GLN A 767 -17.74 -5.80 34.84
N ASN A 768 -18.69 -4.86 34.73
CA ASN A 768 -20.04 -5.05 35.26
C ASN A 768 -20.78 -6.22 34.57
N MET A 769 -20.53 -6.45 33.28
CA MET A 769 -21.04 -7.61 32.56
C MET A 769 -20.44 -8.91 33.11
N GLU A 770 -19.12 -8.98 33.30
CA GLU A 770 -18.46 -10.13 33.92
C GLU A 770 -18.95 -10.36 35.35
N ASP A 771 -19.03 -9.32 36.18
CA ASP A 771 -19.53 -9.39 37.55
C ASP A 771 -20.96 -9.99 37.59
N ALA A 772 -21.82 -9.61 36.64
CA ALA A 772 -23.12 -10.24 36.48
C ALA A 772 -22.99 -11.70 36.04
N LEU A 773 -22.19 -11.98 35.02
CA LEU A 773 -22.04 -13.31 34.44
C LEU A 773 -21.52 -14.36 35.44
N TYR A 774 -20.57 -13.99 36.31
CA TYR A 774 -19.98 -14.87 37.31
C TYR A 774 -20.72 -14.86 38.65
N SER A 775 -21.73 -14.01 38.82
CA SER A 775 -22.59 -13.98 40.01
C SER A 775 -23.56 -15.15 40.04
N PRO A 776 -23.75 -15.86 41.18
CA PRO A 776 -24.78 -16.89 41.33
C PRO A 776 -26.19 -16.36 41.02
N LEU A 777 -26.45 -15.07 41.23
CA LEU A 777 -27.74 -14.46 40.94
C LEU A 777 -27.83 -13.89 39.52
N ARG A 778 -26.75 -13.98 38.75
CA ARG A 778 -26.59 -13.40 37.42
C ARG A 778 -26.75 -11.88 37.37
N LEU A 779 -26.56 -11.22 38.52
CA LEU A 779 -26.71 -9.78 38.71
C LEU A 779 -25.37 -9.12 39.02
N SER A 780 -25.09 -7.99 38.37
CA SER A 780 -23.96 -7.12 38.70
C SER A 780 -24.20 -6.37 40.02
N SER A 781 -23.18 -5.63 40.47
CA SER A 781 -23.32 -4.68 41.57
C SER A 781 -24.38 -3.58 41.33
N GLU A 782 -24.75 -3.33 40.06
CA GLU A 782 -25.82 -2.41 39.67
C GLU A 782 -27.21 -3.07 39.66
N SER A 783 -27.32 -4.34 40.11
CA SER A 783 -28.56 -5.14 40.04
C SER A 783 -29.09 -5.34 38.62
N LYS A 784 -28.19 -5.35 37.63
CA LYS A 784 -28.52 -5.66 36.23
C LYS A 784 -28.12 -7.08 35.87
N HIS A 785 -28.96 -7.76 35.12
CA HIS A 785 -28.67 -9.08 34.58
C HIS A 785 -27.61 -9.00 33.47
N TYR A 786 -26.81 -10.06 33.25
CA TYR A 786 -25.77 -10.02 32.20
C TYR A 786 -26.33 -9.74 30.80
N THR A 787 -27.57 -10.16 30.51
CA THR A 787 -28.28 -9.88 29.24
C THR A 787 -28.68 -8.42 29.06
N GLU A 788 -28.57 -7.59 30.10
CA GLU A 788 -28.72 -6.13 30.00
C GLU A 788 -27.41 -5.44 29.59
N TYR A 789 -26.30 -6.20 29.51
CA TYR A 789 -25.01 -5.74 29.00
C TYR A 789 -24.61 -6.45 27.70
N LEU A 790 -25.03 -7.69 27.53
CA LEU A 790 -24.70 -8.58 26.41
C LEU A 790 -25.93 -8.87 25.56
N ASP A 791 -25.82 -8.67 24.25
CA ASP A 791 -26.79 -9.16 23.28
C ASP A 791 -26.69 -10.69 23.22
N ILE A 792 -27.58 -11.34 23.95
CA ILE A 792 -27.57 -12.80 24.12
C ILE A 792 -27.85 -13.55 22.82
N ASP A 793 -28.66 -12.98 21.92
CA ASP A 793 -28.99 -13.62 20.64
C ASP A 793 -27.75 -13.65 19.74
N SER A 794 -27.02 -12.54 19.65
CA SER A 794 -25.75 -12.49 18.92
C SER A 794 -24.71 -13.45 19.49
N PHE A 795 -24.65 -13.60 20.81
CA PHE A 795 -23.75 -14.54 21.46
C PHE A 795 -24.13 -15.98 21.11
N LEU A 796 -25.42 -16.34 21.20
CA LEU A 796 -25.90 -17.67 20.86
C LEU A 796 -25.56 -18.05 19.43
N ASP A 797 -25.75 -17.14 18.48
CA ASP A 797 -25.42 -17.36 17.07
C ASP A 797 -23.93 -17.52 16.84
N PHE A 798 -23.13 -16.59 17.38
CA PHE A 798 -21.67 -16.66 17.26
C PHE A 798 -21.12 -17.95 17.90
N PHE A 799 -21.61 -18.29 19.08
CA PHE A 799 -21.23 -19.48 19.81
C PHE A 799 -21.64 -20.74 19.05
N MET A 800 -22.84 -20.78 18.48
CA MET A 800 -23.33 -21.94 17.74
C MET A 800 -22.54 -22.19 16.46
N VAL A 801 -22.15 -21.15 15.71
CA VAL A 801 -21.24 -21.29 14.56
C VAL A 801 -19.90 -21.89 15.01
N ASN A 802 -19.30 -21.34 16.07
CA ASN A 802 -18.04 -21.84 16.58
C ASN A 802 -18.13 -23.27 17.10
N GLN A 803 -19.24 -23.66 17.75
CA GLN A 803 -19.44 -25.05 18.19
C GLN A 803 -19.76 -26.00 17.03
N MET A 804 -20.53 -25.56 16.02
CA MET A 804 -20.84 -26.37 14.84
C MET A 804 -19.56 -26.72 14.07
N PHE A 805 -18.63 -25.78 13.97
CA PHE A 805 -17.31 -26.04 13.38
C PHE A 805 -16.30 -26.59 14.39
N LYS A 806 -16.58 -26.54 15.69
CA LYS A 806 -15.63 -26.80 16.78
C LYS A 806 -14.32 -26.04 16.56
N ASN A 807 -14.42 -24.70 16.52
CA ASN A 807 -13.27 -23.81 16.43
C ASN A 807 -12.47 -23.87 17.74
N VAL A 808 -11.27 -24.45 17.70
CA VAL A 808 -10.45 -24.67 18.89
C VAL A 808 -9.85 -23.39 19.48
N GLU A 809 -10.01 -22.25 18.79
CA GLU A 809 -9.51 -20.95 19.22
C GLU A 809 -10.60 -20.02 19.80
N LEU A 810 -11.83 -20.52 19.97
CA LEU A 810 -12.94 -19.76 20.57
C LEU A 810 -12.55 -19.17 21.95
N PHE A 811 -12.64 -17.83 22.08
CA PHE A 811 -12.19 -17.04 23.25
C PHE A 811 -10.70 -17.15 23.61
N TYR A 812 -9.89 -17.73 22.74
CA TYR A 812 -8.44 -17.67 22.81
C TYR A 812 -7.89 -16.63 21.82
N LYS A 813 -8.40 -16.61 20.58
CA LYS A 813 -8.01 -15.69 19.49
C LYS A 813 -9.15 -15.41 18.52
N SER A 814 -9.00 -14.33 17.74
CA SER A 814 -9.86 -14.00 16.59
C SER A 814 -11.35 -13.90 16.93
N CYS A 815 -11.69 -13.56 18.19
CA CYS A 815 -13.06 -13.44 18.65
C CYS A 815 -13.48 -11.97 18.68
N PHE A 816 -14.22 -11.55 17.66
CA PHE A 816 -14.69 -10.18 17.49
C PHE A 816 -16.01 -9.92 18.21
N MET A 817 -16.12 -8.71 18.72
CA MET A 817 -17.30 -8.16 19.35
C MET A 817 -17.36 -6.67 19.02
N TYR A 818 -18.53 -6.07 19.15
CA TYR A 818 -18.67 -4.62 19.03
C TYR A 818 -19.70 -4.08 20.01
N LYS A 819 -19.61 -2.78 20.25
CA LYS A 819 -20.58 -2.05 21.06
C LYS A 819 -20.89 -0.71 20.41
N ASP A 820 -22.12 -0.55 19.94
CA ASP A 820 -22.57 0.73 19.41
C ASP A 820 -23.09 1.65 20.51
N VAL A 821 -23.29 2.93 20.15
CA VAL A 821 -23.79 3.97 21.05
C VAL A 821 -25.13 3.52 21.64
N ASP A 822 -25.17 3.47 22.97
CA ASP A 822 -26.32 3.02 23.77
C ASP A 822 -26.81 1.59 23.47
N GLY A 823 -26.10 0.84 22.63
CA GLY A 823 -26.35 -0.57 22.32
C GLY A 823 -25.70 -1.53 23.33
N LEU A 824 -26.04 -2.81 23.21
CA LEU A 824 -25.41 -3.88 24.00
C LEU A 824 -24.05 -4.28 23.41
N LEU A 825 -23.27 -5.05 24.17
CA LEU A 825 -22.11 -5.75 23.62
C LEU A 825 -22.63 -6.87 22.71
N THR A 826 -22.25 -6.84 21.44
CA THR A 826 -22.75 -7.75 20.40
C THR A 826 -21.59 -8.56 19.84
N PHE A 827 -21.82 -9.85 19.59
CA PHE A 827 -20.80 -10.78 19.10
C PHE A 827 -20.72 -10.83 17.57
N GLY A 828 -19.51 -11.13 17.09
CA GLY A 828 -19.17 -11.16 15.67
C GLY A 828 -18.39 -9.93 15.23
N PRO A 829 -17.87 -9.94 13.99
CA PRO A 829 -18.03 -10.99 12.98
C PRO A 829 -17.32 -12.32 13.25
N ILE A 830 -17.77 -13.40 12.59
CA ILE A 830 -17.03 -14.68 12.55
C ILE A 830 -15.72 -14.46 11.77
N TRP A 831 -14.61 -14.99 12.31
CA TRP A 831 -13.29 -14.81 11.72
C TRP A 831 -12.35 -15.98 12.05
N ASP A 832 -11.41 -16.29 11.14
CA ASP A 832 -10.28 -17.22 11.34
C ASP A 832 -10.68 -18.65 11.74
N MET A 833 -11.42 -19.32 10.86
CA MET A 833 -12.01 -20.64 11.09
C MET A 833 -11.23 -21.77 10.43
N ASP A 834 -9.96 -21.55 10.07
CA ASP A 834 -9.11 -22.60 9.47
C ASP A 834 -8.66 -23.65 10.51
N TRP A 835 -8.64 -23.31 11.81
CA TRP A 835 -8.36 -24.25 12.92
C TRP A 835 -9.63 -24.89 13.49
N SER A 836 -10.52 -25.32 12.61
CA SER A 836 -11.80 -25.95 12.98
C SER A 836 -12.01 -27.29 12.29
N SER A 837 -13.04 -28.02 12.72
CA SER A 837 -13.62 -29.15 11.99
C SER A 837 -12.60 -30.24 11.65
N GLY A 838 -11.76 -30.55 12.64
CA GLY A 838 -10.71 -31.56 12.55
C GLY A 838 -9.57 -31.23 11.60
N ASN A 839 -9.39 -29.97 11.19
CA ASN A 839 -8.33 -29.59 10.26
C ASN A 839 -6.91 -29.78 10.84
N HIS A 840 -5.99 -30.25 9.99
CA HIS A 840 -4.53 -30.17 10.15
C HIS A 840 -3.73 -31.20 11.02
N ILE A 841 -2.42 -31.16 10.74
CA ILE A 841 -1.26 -31.99 11.12
C ILE A 841 -0.82 -31.81 12.58
N LYS A 842 -1.20 -30.71 13.22
CA LYS A 842 -0.71 -30.29 14.55
C LYS A 842 -1.79 -30.26 15.63
N LEU A 843 -3.07 -30.41 15.28
CA LEU A 843 -4.11 -30.65 16.28
C LEU A 843 -3.88 -32.03 16.90
N ASP A 844 -4.00 -32.08 18.22
CA ASP A 844 -3.99 -33.34 18.96
C ASP A 844 -5.25 -34.17 18.65
N VAL A 845 -5.29 -35.39 19.18
CA VAL A 845 -6.39 -36.33 18.92
C VAL A 845 -7.73 -35.80 19.42
N VAL A 846 -7.77 -35.08 20.53
CA VAL A 846 -8.99 -34.51 21.13
C VAL A 846 -9.51 -33.36 20.27
N SER A 847 -8.63 -32.45 19.86
CA SER A 847 -8.97 -31.32 18.99
C SER A 847 -9.63 -31.73 17.67
N LYS A 848 -9.34 -32.94 17.17
CA LYS A 848 -9.89 -33.48 15.92
C LYS A 848 -11.26 -34.14 16.05
N ARG A 849 -11.69 -34.47 17.26
CA ARG A 849 -12.96 -35.18 17.49
C ARG A 849 -14.15 -34.29 17.18
N TYR A 850 -15.14 -34.85 16.47
CA TYR A 850 -16.42 -34.19 16.24
C TYR A 850 -17.37 -34.36 17.44
N ASP A 851 -17.12 -35.34 18.31
CA ASP A 851 -18.04 -35.81 19.35
C ASP A 851 -17.68 -35.28 20.75
N LEU A 852 -17.13 -34.06 20.81
CA LEU A 852 -16.83 -33.33 22.03
C LEU A 852 -17.17 -31.85 21.86
N TRP A 853 -17.71 -31.21 22.89
CA TRP A 853 -17.86 -29.75 22.92
C TRP A 853 -16.49 -29.06 22.85
N GLU A 854 -16.40 -27.86 22.28
CA GLU A 854 -15.19 -27.07 22.44
C GLU A 854 -15.18 -26.42 23.83
N HIS A 855 -14.29 -26.90 24.71
CA HIS A 855 -14.18 -26.40 26.10
C HIS A 855 -12.91 -26.80 26.88
N ASP A 856 -12.06 -27.75 26.42
CA ASP A 856 -10.96 -28.29 27.24
C ASP A 856 -9.74 -28.87 26.47
N GLN A 857 -8.51 -28.40 26.80
CA GLN A 857 -7.31 -29.24 27.02
C GLN A 857 -6.06 -28.49 27.57
N SER A 858 -5.97 -27.15 27.54
CA SER A 858 -4.89 -26.42 28.23
C SER A 858 -5.22 -24.94 28.43
N GLN A 859 -4.72 -24.33 29.50
CA GLN A 859 -4.70 -22.90 29.85
C GLN A 859 -5.62 -22.48 31.02
N ASN A 860 -4.99 -21.80 32.00
CA ASN A 860 -5.57 -21.29 33.25
C ASN A 860 -6.49 -20.05 33.07
N ARG A 861 -7.36 -20.00 32.05
CA ARG A 861 -8.23 -18.82 31.80
C ARG A 861 -9.71 -19.10 32.02
N GLU A 862 -10.40 -18.11 32.59
CA GLU A 862 -11.85 -18.11 32.79
C GLU A 862 -12.53 -17.53 31.53
N TYR A 863 -12.87 -18.39 30.57
CA TYR A 863 -13.62 -17.96 29.40
C TYR A 863 -15.12 -17.80 29.73
N TRP A 864 -15.77 -16.78 29.16
CA TRP A 864 -17.17 -16.42 29.47
C TRP A 864 -18.17 -17.55 29.23
N TYR A 865 -17.99 -18.35 28.19
CA TYR A 865 -18.88 -19.48 27.91
C TYR A 865 -18.90 -20.53 29.02
N ARG A 866 -17.84 -20.63 29.85
CA ARG A 866 -17.80 -21.56 30.99
C ARG A 866 -18.75 -21.13 32.10
N ALA A 867 -18.90 -19.83 32.33
CA ALA A 867 -19.90 -19.31 33.27
C ALA A 867 -21.31 -19.56 32.73
N LEU A 868 -21.54 -19.31 31.43
CA LEU A 868 -22.82 -19.57 30.77
C LEU A 868 -23.21 -21.05 30.77
N TYR A 869 -22.26 -21.98 30.68
CA TYR A 869 -22.54 -23.42 30.80
C TYR A 869 -23.15 -23.83 32.15
N ASN A 870 -22.95 -23.01 33.19
CA ASN A 870 -23.53 -23.22 34.50
C ASN A 870 -24.88 -22.51 34.67
N ASP A 871 -25.37 -21.81 33.66
CA ASP A 871 -26.67 -21.15 33.69
C ASP A 871 -27.76 -22.02 33.04
N PRO A 872 -28.70 -22.58 33.82
CA PRO A 872 -29.81 -23.33 33.25
C PRO A 872 -30.67 -22.50 32.30
N TRP A 873 -30.78 -21.19 32.52
CA TRP A 873 -31.51 -20.34 31.59
C TRP A 873 -30.81 -20.26 30.22
N PHE A 874 -29.48 -20.10 30.22
CA PHE A 874 -28.70 -20.17 28.99
C PHE A 874 -28.86 -21.52 28.26
N MET A 875 -28.96 -22.65 28.98
CA MET A 875 -29.22 -23.95 28.34
C MET A 875 -30.55 -23.99 27.60
N VAL A 876 -31.60 -23.38 28.15
CA VAL A 876 -32.90 -23.27 27.48
C VAL A 876 -32.77 -22.47 26.21
N LEU A 877 -32.11 -21.31 26.28
CA LEU A 877 -31.89 -20.43 25.11
C LEU A 877 -31.06 -21.13 24.03
N LEU A 878 -29.97 -21.81 24.42
CA LEU A 878 -29.09 -22.51 23.50
C LEU A 878 -29.78 -23.70 22.82
N TYR A 879 -30.57 -24.47 23.57
CA TYR A 879 -31.40 -25.54 23.02
C TYR A 879 -32.46 -25.01 22.04
N GLU A 880 -33.20 -23.96 22.42
CA GLU A 880 -34.23 -23.39 21.55
C GLU A 880 -33.61 -22.83 20.27
N ARG A 881 -32.47 -22.13 20.38
CA ARG A 881 -31.76 -21.62 19.21
C ARG A 881 -31.26 -22.74 18.30
N TRP A 882 -30.76 -23.85 18.86
CA TRP A 882 -30.39 -25.03 18.07
C TRP A 882 -31.55 -25.57 17.22
N ILE A 883 -32.78 -25.58 17.77
CA ILE A 883 -33.97 -25.97 17.01
C ILE A 883 -34.28 -24.98 15.90
N ASP A 884 -34.20 -23.68 16.19
CA ASP A 884 -34.56 -22.62 15.25
C ASP A 884 -33.65 -22.57 14.00
N ILE A 885 -32.37 -22.93 14.15
CA ILE A 885 -31.38 -22.79 13.06
C ILE A 885 -31.21 -24.03 12.18
N GLN A 886 -32.02 -25.09 12.35
CA GLN A 886 -31.83 -26.32 11.59
C GLN A 886 -31.87 -26.10 10.07
N GLY A 887 -32.70 -25.17 9.60
CA GLY A 887 -32.75 -24.77 8.19
C GLY A 887 -31.44 -24.13 7.71
N ASN A 888 -30.85 -23.23 8.50
CA ASN A 888 -29.55 -22.63 8.19
C ASN A 888 -28.44 -23.70 8.10
N LEU A 889 -28.49 -24.74 8.95
CA LEU A 889 -27.54 -25.85 8.90
C LEU A 889 -27.75 -26.74 7.66
N ASP A 890 -28.99 -26.96 7.22
CA ASP A 890 -29.30 -27.64 5.96
C ASP A 890 -28.76 -26.85 4.75
N ASP A 891 -28.95 -25.54 4.75
CA ASP A 891 -28.46 -24.63 3.72
C ASP A 891 -26.94 -24.63 3.67
N MET A 892 -26.26 -24.58 4.82
CA MET A 892 -24.79 -24.67 4.91
C MET A 892 -24.26 -25.97 4.28
N MET A 893 -24.92 -27.12 4.54
CA MET A 893 -24.51 -28.40 3.95
C MET A 893 -24.75 -28.45 2.43
N THR A 894 -25.80 -27.77 1.96
CA THR A 894 -26.09 -27.61 0.53
C THR A 894 -25.03 -26.71 -0.14
N GLN A 895 -24.68 -25.59 0.50
CA GLN A 895 -23.62 -24.68 0.07
C GLN A 895 -22.26 -25.38 0.04
N LEU A 896 -21.91 -26.22 1.02
CA LEU A 896 -20.68 -27.02 0.99
C LEU A 896 -20.59 -27.82 -0.31
N THR A 897 -21.68 -28.46 -0.73
CA THR A 897 -21.71 -29.22 -1.98
C THR A 897 -21.53 -28.31 -3.19
N SER A 898 -22.38 -27.29 -3.33
CA SER A 898 -22.36 -26.37 -4.46
C SER A 898 -21.01 -25.67 -4.62
N ILE A 899 -20.49 -25.08 -3.55
CA ILE A 899 -19.23 -24.33 -3.58
C ILE A 899 -18.07 -25.28 -3.87
N SER A 900 -18.08 -26.51 -3.33
CA SER A 900 -17.00 -27.48 -3.61
C SER A 900 -16.96 -27.93 -5.07
N GLU A 901 -18.11 -27.95 -5.75
CA GLU A 901 -18.20 -28.25 -7.18
C GLU A 901 -17.76 -27.04 -8.01
N GLU A 902 -18.19 -25.83 -7.62
CA GLU A 902 -17.85 -24.57 -8.27
C GLU A 902 -16.32 -24.32 -8.29
N ILE A 903 -15.62 -24.58 -7.19
CA ILE A 903 -14.18 -24.30 -7.08
C ILE A 903 -13.28 -25.49 -7.45
N ALA A 904 -13.84 -26.61 -7.91
CA ALA A 904 -13.14 -27.90 -7.96
C ALA A 904 -11.83 -27.84 -8.76
N ASP A 905 -11.86 -27.21 -9.93
CA ASP A 905 -10.71 -27.13 -10.83
C ASP A 905 -9.64 -26.16 -10.33
N GLU A 906 -10.03 -24.97 -9.86
CA GLU A 906 -9.13 -23.98 -9.27
C GLU A 906 -8.51 -24.48 -7.96
N ALA A 907 -9.27 -25.20 -7.14
CA ALA A 907 -8.78 -25.80 -5.91
C ALA A 907 -7.77 -26.92 -6.21
N LYS A 908 -8.01 -27.75 -7.22
CA LYS A 908 -7.04 -28.76 -7.70
C LYS A 908 -5.77 -28.08 -8.23
N MET A 909 -5.91 -27.07 -9.06
CA MET A 909 -4.81 -26.27 -9.60
C MET A 909 -3.98 -25.61 -8.49
N ASN A 910 -4.64 -25.07 -7.47
CA ASN A 910 -4.02 -24.54 -6.26
C ASN A 910 -3.25 -25.64 -5.49
N PHE A 911 -3.83 -26.83 -5.35
CA PHE A 911 -3.19 -27.95 -4.66
C PHE A 911 -1.90 -28.41 -5.37
N GLU A 912 -1.93 -28.47 -6.70
CA GLU A 912 -0.77 -28.80 -7.53
C GLU A 912 0.34 -27.74 -7.44
N ARG A 913 -0.04 -26.45 -7.46
CA ARG A 913 0.91 -25.32 -7.36
C ARG A 913 1.70 -25.35 -6.06
N TRP A 914 0.99 -25.52 -4.94
CA TRP A 914 1.58 -25.43 -3.60
C TRP A 914 2.03 -26.79 -3.04
N LYS A 915 1.90 -27.86 -3.83
CA LYS A 915 2.44 -29.20 -3.55
C LYS A 915 2.15 -29.69 -2.12
N TYR A 916 0.90 -29.57 -1.68
CA TYR A 916 0.50 -30.07 -0.36
C TYR A 916 0.85 -31.56 -0.23
N GLU A 917 1.62 -31.92 0.81
CA GLU A 917 2.17 -33.27 0.98
C GLU A 917 1.12 -34.33 1.37
N ILE A 918 -0.18 -34.00 1.40
CA ILE A 918 -1.21 -34.81 2.06
C ILE A 918 -2.53 -34.77 1.27
N GLY A 919 -3.03 -35.97 0.91
CA GLY A 919 -4.36 -36.17 0.33
C GLY A 919 -4.58 -35.52 -1.04
N SER A 920 -5.78 -35.68 -1.58
CA SER A 920 -6.27 -34.87 -2.70
C SER A 920 -7.33 -33.89 -2.19
N ILE A 921 -7.51 -32.75 -2.86
CA ILE A 921 -8.56 -31.78 -2.51
C ILE A 921 -9.94 -32.46 -2.35
N ASN A 922 -10.31 -33.36 -3.28
CA ASN A 922 -11.59 -34.08 -3.22
C ASN A 922 -11.71 -34.95 -1.96
N TRP A 923 -10.60 -35.55 -1.50
CA TRP A 923 -10.59 -36.30 -0.24
C TRP A 923 -10.80 -35.38 0.96
N GLU A 924 -10.12 -34.23 0.99
CA GLU A 924 -10.21 -33.26 2.09
C GLU A 924 -11.61 -32.62 2.19
N VAL A 925 -12.24 -32.28 1.06
CA VAL A 925 -13.65 -31.85 1.01
C VAL A 925 -14.58 -32.95 1.54
N LYS A 926 -14.38 -34.20 1.13
CA LYS A 926 -15.16 -35.34 1.62
C LYS A 926 -15.00 -35.53 3.13
N GLN A 927 -13.78 -35.39 3.66
CA GLN A 927 -13.54 -35.49 5.10
C GLN A 927 -14.23 -34.37 5.87
N LEU A 928 -14.18 -33.13 5.38
CA LEU A 928 -14.90 -32.02 6.00
C LEU A 928 -16.41 -32.27 6.02
N ARG A 929 -16.99 -32.72 4.89
CA ARG A 929 -18.42 -33.05 4.81
C ARG A 929 -18.81 -34.09 5.85
N LEU A 930 -18.11 -35.22 5.88
CA LEU A 930 -18.38 -36.30 6.82
C LEU A 930 -18.21 -35.83 8.28
N TRP A 931 -17.21 -34.99 8.55
CA TRP A 931 -16.99 -34.44 9.89
C TRP A 931 -18.17 -33.57 10.32
N LEU A 932 -18.65 -32.68 9.45
CA LEU A 932 -19.78 -31.79 9.74
C LEU A 932 -21.11 -32.55 9.86
N GLU A 933 -21.34 -33.58 9.04
CA GLU A 933 -22.50 -34.47 9.15
C GLU A 933 -22.52 -35.17 10.52
N ASN A 934 -21.42 -35.81 10.90
CA ASN A 934 -21.29 -36.47 12.19
C ASN A 934 -21.40 -35.49 13.36
N ARG A 935 -20.83 -34.28 13.21
CA ARG A 935 -20.91 -33.22 14.21
C ARG A 935 -22.35 -32.77 14.44
N ARG A 936 -23.10 -32.54 13.37
CA ARG A 936 -24.51 -32.14 13.44
C ARG A 936 -25.37 -33.21 14.10
N GLU A 937 -25.18 -34.47 13.71
CA GLU A 937 -25.91 -35.61 14.31
C GLU A 937 -25.60 -35.71 15.81
N TRP A 938 -24.31 -35.67 16.18
CA TRP A 938 -23.89 -35.71 17.57
C TRP A 938 -24.44 -34.53 18.39
N MET A 939 -24.36 -33.30 17.85
CA MET A 939 -24.93 -32.12 18.53
C MET A 939 -26.44 -32.28 18.70
N GLY A 940 -27.15 -32.80 17.70
CA GLY A 940 -28.57 -33.12 17.78
C GLY A 940 -28.91 -34.11 18.88
N GLU A 941 -28.09 -35.16 19.08
CA GLU A 941 -28.24 -36.10 20.19
C GLU A 941 -28.03 -35.42 21.56
N LYS A 942 -27.03 -34.55 21.67
CA LYS A 942 -26.73 -33.84 22.93
C LYS A 942 -27.75 -32.74 23.23
N MET A 943 -28.33 -32.14 22.20
CA MET A 943 -29.37 -31.11 22.28
C MET A 943 -30.77 -31.69 22.09
N ALA A 944 -31.04 -32.91 22.59
CA ALA A 944 -32.37 -33.52 22.52
C ALA A 944 -33.40 -32.85 23.46
N SER A 945 -32.92 -32.29 24.58
CA SER A 945 -33.68 -31.48 25.54
C SER A 945 -32.70 -30.59 26.34
N PRO A 946 -33.19 -29.56 27.06
CA PRO A 946 -32.34 -28.78 27.97
C PRO A 946 -31.60 -29.65 29.00
N ASP A 947 -32.24 -30.69 29.56
CA ASP A 947 -31.60 -31.65 30.47
C ASP A 947 -30.46 -32.43 29.81
N ALA A 948 -30.67 -32.91 28.58
CA ALA A 948 -29.67 -33.64 27.82
C ALA A 948 -28.45 -32.75 27.51
N LEU A 949 -28.71 -31.50 27.13
CA LEU A 949 -27.68 -30.51 26.82
C LEU A 949 -26.84 -30.19 28.06
N LEU A 950 -27.50 -29.85 29.17
CA LEU A 950 -26.86 -29.57 30.45
C LEU A 950 -25.98 -30.76 30.90
N THR A 951 -26.50 -31.98 30.78
CA THR A 951 -25.76 -33.21 31.12
C THR A 951 -24.54 -33.42 30.21
N SER A 952 -24.67 -33.11 28.92
CA SER A 952 -23.62 -33.36 27.92
C SER A 952 -22.38 -32.47 28.07
N LEU A 953 -22.52 -31.31 28.72
CA LEU A 953 -21.42 -30.37 28.93
C LEU A 953 -20.52 -30.79 30.11
N GLU A 954 -20.95 -31.73 30.94
CA GLU A 954 -20.22 -32.27 32.10
C GLU A 954 -19.77 -31.22 33.14
N TYR A 955 -20.23 -29.96 33.03
CA TYR A 955 -19.93 -28.88 33.98
C TYR A 955 -20.93 -28.80 35.14
N TYR A 956 -22.21 -29.06 34.88
CA TYR A 956 -23.23 -29.00 35.92
C TYR A 956 -23.23 -30.27 36.78
N ILE A 957 -22.97 -30.10 38.08
CA ILE A 957 -23.05 -31.18 39.07
C ILE A 957 -24.26 -30.91 39.96
N PRO A 958 -25.33 -31.72 39.90
CA PRO A 958 -26.49 -31.56 40.79
C PRO A 958 -26.06 -31.56 42.26
N SER A 959 -26.61 -30.66 43.07
CA SER A 959 -26.33 -30.66 44.50
C SER A 959 -26.80 -31.97 45.15
N GLU A 960 -25.95 -32.55 46.01
CA GLU A 960 -26.36 -33.66 46.87
C GLU A 960 -27.19 -33.17 48.08
N ARG A 961 -27.21 -31.85 48.34
CA ARG A 961 -27.83 -31.22 49.52
C ARG A 961 -29.21 -30.68 49.26
N ILE A 962 -29.52 -30.25 48.04
CA ILE A 962 -30.84 -29.75 47.65
C ILE A 962 -31.30 -30.39 46.35
N ALA A 963 -32.58 -30.76 46.27
CA ALA A 963 -33.17 -31.32 45.06
C ALA A 963 -34.66 -30.95 44.93
N ILE A 964 -35.12 -30.71 43.70
CA ILE A 964 -36.55 -30.63 43.39
C ILE A 964 -37.04 -32.06 43.13
N THR A 965 -37.91 -32.56 43.99
CA THR A 965 -38.36 -33.97 43.99
C THR A 965 -39.71 -34.17 43.31
N ASN A 966 -40.53 -33.12 43.25
CA ASN A 966 -41.82 -33.14 42.58
C ASN A 966 -42.14 -31.76 42.01
N CYS A 967 -42.88 -31.74 40.90
CA CYS A 967 -43.35 -30.55 40.22
C CYS A 967 -44.79 -30.79 39.74
N ALA A 968 -45.75 -30.04 40.29
CA ALA A 968 -47.17 -30.23 40.02
C ALA A 968 -47.87 -28.91 39.71
N GLU A 969 -48.79 -28.93 38.75
CA GLU A 969 -49.65 -27.77 38.48
C GLU A 969 -50.82 -27.73 39.47
N VAL A 970 -50.95 -26.63 40.21
CA VAL A 970 -52.00 -26.42 41.21
C VAL A 970 -52.64 -25.05 40.99
N GLY A 971 -53.81 -25.05 40.34
CA GLY A 971 -54.46 -23.82 39.91
C GLY A 971 -53.59 -23.00 38.96
N ASP A 972 -53.38 -21.73 39.30
CA ASP A 972 -52.57 -20.77 38.54
C ASP A 972 -51.08 -20.79 38.93
N CYS A 973 -50.64 -21.81 39.68
CA CYS A 973 -49.26 -21.96 40.13
C CYS A 973 -48.67 -23.32 39.72
N LEU A 974 -47.35 -23.37 39.69
CA LEU A 974 -46.55 -24.57 39.76
C LEU A 974 -46.06 -24.74 41.22
N GLU A 975 -46.36 -25.89 41.82
CA GLU A 975 -45.87 -26.26 43.15
C GLU A 975 -44.69 -27.22 43.02
N LEU A 976 -43.53 -26.81 43.56
CA LEU A 976 -42.30 -27.59 43.60
C LEU A 976 -42.06 -28.12 45.01
N THR A 977 -41.94 -29.43 45.18
CA THR A 977 -41.53 -30.03 46.45
C THR A 977 -40.02 -30.16 46.49
N VAL A 978 -39.39 -29.54 47.48
CA VAL A 978 -37.94 -29.46 47.63
C VAL A 978 -37.49 -30.38 48.76
N SER A 979 -36.45 -31.19 48.51
CA SER A 979 -35.76 -31.93 49.57
C SER A 979 -34.47 -31.22 49.93
N VAL A 980 -34.24 -31.03 51.23
CA VAL A 980 -33.02 -30.41 51.78
C VAL A 980 -32.39 -31.43 52.72
N LYS A 981 -31.27 -32.01 52.29
CA LYS A 981 -30.60 -33.11 53.00
C LYS A 981 -29.54 -32.66 54.01
N ASP A 982 -29.15 -31.39 53.96
CA ASP A 982 -28.16 -30.76 54.84
C ASP A 982 -28.76 -29.47 55.45
N GLU A 983 -29.68 -29.66 56.40
CA GLU A 983 -30.41 -28.58 57.09
C GLU A 983 -29.50 -27.73 58.00
N GLU A 984 -28.25 -28.16 58.25
CA GLU A 984 -27.26 -27.38 59.00
C GLU A 984 -26.56 -26.31 58.13
N THR A 985 -26.75 -26.36 56.80
CA THR A 985 -26.01 -25.51 55.85
C THR A 985 -26.90 -24.74 54.88
N ILE A 986 -28.09 -25.24 54.52
CA ILE A 986 -29.04 -24.54 53.62
C ILE A 986 -30.32 -24.18 54.41
N HIS A 987 -30.52 -22.89 54.69
CA HIS A 987 -31.66 -22.39 55.49
C HIS A 987 -32.70 -21.62 54.65
N SER A 988 -32.30 -21.12 53.49
CA SER A 988 -33.19 -20.51 52.50
C SER A 988 -32.67 -20.77 51.09
N CYS A 989 -33.50 -20.50 50.08
CA CYS A 989 -33.06 -20.43 48.70
C CYS A 989 -33.53 -19.16 48.02
N ASP A 990 -32.64 -18.60 47.20
CA ASP A 990 -33.02 -17.68 46.14
C ASP A 990 -33.70 -18.47 45.02
N ILE A 991 -34.83 -17.95 44.52
CA ILE A 991 -35.66 -18.60 43.50
C ILE A 991 -35.50 -17.81 42.21
N LEU A 992 -34.99 -18.46 41.18
CA LEU A 992 -34.83 -17.89 39.85
C LEU A 992 -35.79 -18.56 38.88
N VAL A 993 -36.49 -17.76 38.06
CA VAL A 993 -37.32 -18.23 36.95
C VAL A 993 -36.79 -17.60 35.68
N ASN A 994 -36.38 -18.41 34.71
CA ASN A 994 -35.78 -17.96 33.45
C ASN A 994 -34.61 -16.98 33.68
N GLY A 995 -33.73 -17.33 34.63
CA GLY A 995 -32.57 -16.52 35.00
C GLY A 995 -32.88 -15.29 35.86
N THR A 996 -34.16 -14.96 36.09
CA THR A 996 -34.58 -13.79 36.86
C THR A 996 -34.86 -14.15 38.31
N LEU A 997 -34.23 -13.46 39.26
CA LEU A 997 -34.52 -13.59 40.69
C LEU A 997 -35.94 -13.08 41.00
N ILE A 998 -36.81 -13.95 41.51
CA ILE A 998 -38.20 -13.61 41.85
C ILE A 998 -38.44 -13.51 43.36
N GLY A 999 -37.53 -14.03 44.18
CA GLY A 999 -37.61 -13.92 45.63
C GLY A 999 -36.74 -14.92 46.36
N GLU A 1000 -36.78 -14.84 47.68
CA GLU A 1000 -36.10 -15.77 48.59
C GLU A 1000 -37.15 -16.46 49.48
N GLN A 1001 -36.98 -17.76 49.72
CA GLN A 1001 -37.85 -18.53 50.61
C GLN A 1001 -37.03 -19.36 51.60
N ARG A 1002 -37.43 -19.37 52.87
CA ARG A 1002 -36.88 -20.31 53.88
C ARG A 1002 -37.18 -21.75 53.52
N MET A 1003 -36.21 -22.63 53.73
CA MET A 1003 -36.30 -24.04 53.38
C MET A 1003 -36.09 -24.95 54.58
N GLU A 1004 -36.88 -26.01 54.61
CA GLU A 1004 -36.79 -27.21 55.44
C GLU A 1004 -37.08 -28.42 54.52
N ASP A 1005 -36.67 -29.64 54.87
CA ASP A 1005 -36.96 -30.81 54.04
C ASP A 1005 -38.48 -30.98 53.80
N GLY A 1006 -38.89 -31.12 52.53
CA GLY A 1006 -40.29 -31.21 52.12
C GLY A 1006 -40.98 -29.85 51.89
N SER A 1007 -40.25 -28.74 51.98
CA SER A 1007 -40.78 -27.40 51.66
C SER A 1007 -41.38 -27.33 50.26
N THR A 1008 -42.44 -26.53 50.11
CA THR A 1008 -43.08 -26.28 48.81
C THR A 1008 -42.79 -24.86 48.33
N VAL A 1009 -42.26 -24.73 47.11
CA VAL A 1009 -42.07 -23.45 46.42
C VAL A 1009 -43.18 -23.26 45.40
N ARG A 1010 -43.82 -22.09 45.40
CA ARG A 1010 -44.90 -21.74 44.48
C ARG A 1010 -44.41 -20.75 43.42
N ILE A 1011 -44.54 -21.14 42.16
CA ILE A 1011 -44.23 -20.28 41.01
C ILE A 1011 -45.53 -19.91 40.32
N GLU A 1012 -45.85 -18.63 40.23
CA GLU A 1012 -47.02 -18.18 39.47
C GLU A 1012 -46.82 -18.49 37.98
N LYS A 1013 -47.84 -19.06 37.32
CA LYS A 1013 -47.77 -19.36 35.88
C LYS A 1013 -47.62 -18.10 35.02
N SER A 1014 -47.98 -16.93 35.55
CA SER A 1014 -47.76 -15.61 34.94
C SER A 1014 -46.28 -15.26 34.72
N LEU A 1015 -45.37 -15.89 35.49
CA LEU A 1015 -43.92 -15.72 35.38
C LEU A 1015 -43.29 -16.66 34.34
N LEU A 1016 -44.05 -17.65 33.85
CA LEU A 1016 -43.59 -18.60 32.84
C LEU A 1016 -43.80 -18.04 31.43
N ARG A 1017 -42.94 -18.46 30.52
CA ARG A 1017 -43.04 -18.19 29.09
C ARG A 1017 -44.27 -18.88 28.49
N GLU A 1018 -44.62 -18.41 27.31
CA GLU A 1018 -45.75 -18.89 26.53
C GLU A 1018 -45.73 -20.40 26.25
N LYS A 1019 -46.91 -20.94 25.92
CA LYS A 1019 -47.12 -22.35 25.64
C LYS A 1019 -46.16 -22.86 24.56
N GLY A 1020 -45.52 -24.00 24.82
CA GLY A 1020 -44.56 -24.64 23.92
C GLY A 1020 -43.11 -24.19 24.11
N LYS A 1021 -42.84 -23.26 25.03
CA LYS A 1021 -41.48 -22.85 25.40
C LYS A 1021 -41.02 -23.53 26.69
N TYR A 1022 -39.72 -23.78 26.79
CA TYR A 1022 -39.12 -24.26 28.04
C TYR A 1022 -38.89 -23.09 29.00
N ASN A 1023 -38.99 -23.41 30.29
CA ASN A 1023 -38.65 -22.52 31.39
C ASN A 1023 -37.60 -23.19 32.27
N SER A 1024 -36.64 -22.41 32.77
CA SER A 1024 -35.76 -22.85 33.85
C SER A 1024 -36.32 -22.36 35.19
N ILE A 1025 -36.36 -23.23 36.18
CA ILE A 1025 -36.66 -22.85 37.56
C ILE A 1025 -35.53 -23.39 38.43
N GLU A 1026 -34.75 -22.47 39.00
CA GLU A 1026 -33.57 -22.77 39.78
C GLU A 1026 -33.75 -22.28 41.21
N LEU A 1027 -33.32 -23.11 42.16
CA LEU A 1027 -33.27 -22.82 43.58
C LEU A 1027 -31.80 -22.81 44.00
N ILE A 1028 -31.34 -21.70 44.56
CA ILE A 1028 -29.95 -21.52 44.97
C ILE A 1028 -29.88 -21.45 46.50
N GLY A 1029 -29.25 -22.44 47.13
CA GLY A 1029 -29.17 -22.59 48.58
C GLY A 1029 -28.28 -21.54 49.26
N LYS A 1030 -28.77 -20.98 50.37
CA LYS A 1030 -28.08 -19.98 51.21
C LYS A 1030 -27.87 -20.46 52.64
N LYS A 1031 -26.78 -20.00 53.23
CA LYS A 1031 -26.44 -20.13 54.65
C LYS A 1031 -27.13 -19.07 55.50
N ASP A 1032 -27.04 -19.22 56.82
CA ASP A 1032 -27.61 -18.29 57.81
C ASP A 1032 -27.09 -16.85 57.70
N ASP A 1033 -25.86 -16.67 57.20
CA ASP A 1033 -25.25 -15.36 56.96
C ASP A 1033 -25.67 -14.72 55.63
N GLY A 1034 -26.58 -15.36 54.89
CA GLY A 1034 -27.07 -14.92 53.59
C GLY A 1034 -26.13 -15.22 52.43
N THR A 1035 -24.98 -15.85 52.67
CA THR A 1035 -24.07 -16.26 51.59
C THR A 1035 -24.56 -17.52 50.89
N CYS A 1036 -24.33 -17.63 49.58
CA CYS A 1036 -24.62 -18.85 48.84
C CYS A 1036 -23.69 -19.97 49.31
N SER A 1037 -24.23 -21.19 49.44
CA SER A 1037 -23.43 -22.37 49.78
C SER A 1037 -22.61 -22.82 48.60
N ILE A 1038 -21.41 -22.28 48.48
CA ILE A 1038 -20.47 -22.62 47.42
C ILE A 1038 -19.91 -24.04 47.59
N VAL A 1039 -20.06 -24.87 46.57
CA VAL A 1039 -19.41 -26.16 46.34
C VAL A 1039 -18.19 -25.93 45.45
N LYS A 1040 -17.01 -26.26 45.96
CA LYS A 1040 -15.81 -26.39 45.12
C LYS A 1040 -15.95 -27.62 44.21
N PRO A 1041 -15.78 -27.50 42.88
CA PRO A 1041 -15.91 -28.64 41.99
C PRO A 1041 -14.91 -29.76 42.36
N ARG A 1042 -15.37 -31.01 42.41
CA ARG A 1042 -14.46 -32.18 42.34
C ARG A 1042 -14.00 -32.35 40.88
N GLY A 1043 -13.06 -31.50 40.42
CA GLY A 1043 -12.44 -31.66 39.09
C GLY A 1043 -11.72 -30.42 38.54
N ARG A 1044 -10.39 -30.54 38.40
CA ARG A 1044 -9.33 -29.69 37.78
C ARG A 1044 -9.68 -28.26 37.27
N HIS A 1045 -9.84 -27.32 38.20
CA HIS A 1045 -9.18 -25.98 38.29
C HIS A 1045 -10.10 -24.96 38.99
N GLU A 1046 -9.51 -24.17 39.87
CA GLU A 1046 -10.17 -23.13 40.69
C GLU A 1046 -10.68 -21.99 39.79
N GLY A 1047 -11.95 -21.58 39.91
CA GLY A 1047 -12.46 -20.41 39.19
C GLY A 1047 -13.98 -20.16 39.22
N SER A 1048 -14.83 -21.19 39.32
CA SER A 1048 -16.28 -20.98 39.50
C SER A 1048 -16.77 -21.75 40.73
N ASP A 1049 -16.88 -21.02 41.82
CA ASP A 1049 -17.50 -21.46 43.07
C ASP A 1049 -19.03 -21.65 42.82
N MET A 1050 -19.49 -22.87 42.55
CA MET A 1050 -20.91 -23.13 42.27
C MET A 1050 -21.73 -23.12 43.55
N ALA A 1051 -22.88 -22.46 43.58
CA ALA A 1051 -23.79 -22.60 44.72
C ALA A 1051 -24.47 -23.98 44.72
N ASP A 1052 -24.80 -24.50 45.90
CA ASP A 1052 -25.69 -25.64 46.08
C ASP A 1052 -27.05 -25.31 45.45
N SER A 1053 -27.27 -25.76 44.21
CA SER A 1053 -28.50 -25.46 43.47
C SER A 1053 -29.27 -26.70 43.03
N ALA A 1054 -30.57 -26.52 42.87
CA ALA A 1054 -31.47 -27.49 42.25
C ALA A 1054 -32.23 -26.79 41.13
N CYS A 1055 -32.26 -27.40 39.94
CA CYS A 1055 -32.95 -26.86 38.78
C CYS A 1055 -33.88 -27.89 38.16
N ILE A 1056 -34.99 -27.43 37.59
CA ILE A 1056 -35.82 -28.19 36.65
C ILE A 1056 -36.07 -27.39 35.37
N PHE A 1057 -36.27 -28.13 34.28
CA PHE A 1057 -36.76 -27.57 33.02
C PHE A 1057 -38.24 -27.93 32.84
N TYR A 1058 -39.09 -26.91 32.77
CA TYR A 1058 -40.54 -27.09 32.62
C TYR A 1058 -41.00 -26.57 31.25
N LEU A 1059 -41.55 -27.47 30.43
CA LEU A 1059 -42.21 -27.13 29.18
C LEU A 1059 -43.63 -26.62 29.45
N SER A 1060 -43.91 -25.35 29.14
CA SER A 1060 -45.25 -24.76 29.29
C SER A 1060 -46.28 -25.49 28.43
N LYS A 1061 -47.31 -26.08 29.06
CA LYS A 1061 -48.31 -26.96 28.42
C LYS A 1061 -49.56 -26.27 27.90
#